data_AF-A0A238BTN1-F1
#
_entry.id   AF-A0A238BTN1-F1
#
_cell.length_a   1.000
_cell.length_b   1.000
_cell.length_c   1.000
_cell.angle_alpha   90.00
_cell.angle_beta   90.00
_cell.angle_gamma   90.00
#
_symmetry.space_group_name_H-M   'P 1'
#
loop_
_entity.id
_entity.type
_entity.pdbx_description
1 polymer ?
#
loop_
_entity_poly.entity_id
_entity_poly.type
_entity_poly.pdbx_seq_one_letter_code
_entity_poly.pdbx_strand_id
1 'polypeptide(L)'
;MPSSRNVTVLAGNSTNNSYCTLGGSDLQNADMIDLDDGSGPADPRLEKQQPQLLHADFYNDFDDFSIIHLFSFIEFMLLVHHQISRAMSIKRRWFELQRFFRHWSSLLSLFTICFLLLVFALAYNLSQSQEIVQDHAKYDRGMNIGLFDRNRRVNADGELRINEENKNQKKRVNDDDELPGNSDPDTIFKLGEIGNFEPKEIQAQPGNYGEMGKPVLVDKTLPEVKQAMREYGFNTYVSDMISLNRSVPDVRMDECKYWHYPEDLPTASIVIAFHNEGWTPLLRTVHSVLLRSPPQLIREIIMVDDFSDKEHLKGRLDVYLKQFNGKVKLIRNAEREGLIRTRSIGAKEAVGDVVIFLDAHCEVNINWLPPLLAPIRQNRKVMTVPVIDGIDKDDWSYRIVYSSVDRHYRGIFEWGLLYKETEISAQELRRRKYSSEPFRSPTHAGGLFAINKKWFEELGYYDPGLQIWGGEQYELSFKIWQCGGGILFVPCSHVGHVYRSHMPYGFGKLSGKPVISTNMLRVIKTWMDEYDKYYYIREPSAKHRLPGNISSQLELRKSLKCKSFRWYMEKVAYDVIVSYPLPPENHVWGEAKNLATGKCIDTMGRSVPGVVGATLCHGYGGNQLIKLNKKGQLTQGEWCIVPMDGNLITKHCVKGTVDGPFTYDEKSEQIMISNLCLTAAKSTSSSILSMEKCDSENQWQKWKWREIYID
;
A
#
# COMPACT_ATOMS: atom_id res chain seq x y z
N MET A 1 42.77 -28.12 -34.64
CA MET A 1 44.23 -27.83 -34.65
C MET A 1 44.42 -26.35 -34.38
N PRO A 2 45.26 -25.97 -33.40
CA PRO A 2 46.02 -24.73 -33.48
C PRO A 2 47.52 -24.97 -33.23
N SER A 3 48.40 -24.29 -33.98
CA SER A 3 49.86 -24.33 -33.79
C SER A 3 50.34 -23.21 -32.86
N SER A 4 51.20 -23.54 -31.92
CA SER A 4 51.74 -22.63 -30.90
C SER A 4 53.02 -21.89 -31.32
N ARG A 5 53.30 -20.76 -30.66
CA ARG A 5 54.57 -20.37 -30.00
C ARG A 5 54.37 -18.98 -29.38
N ASN A 6 54.56 -18.74 -28.07
CA ASN A 6 55.71 -18.91 -27.16
C ASN A 6 56.65 -17.69 -27.16
N VAL A 7 57.17 -17.19 -26.02
CA VAL A 7 56.83 -17.36 -24.58
C VAL A 7 57.65 -16.33 -23.73
N THR A 8 57.34 -16.14 -22.44
CA THR A 8 58.17 -15.52 -21.35
C THR A 8 58.52 -14.00 -21.42
N VAL A 9 58.71 -13.24 -20.31
CA VAL A 9 58.34 -13.38 -18.88
C VAL A 9 58.62 -12.09 -18.07
N LEU A 10 58.21 -12.09 -16.79
CA LEU A 10 58.64 -11.28 -15.62
C LEU A 10 58.06 -9.89 -15.40
N ALA A 11 58.06 -9.52 -14.11
CA ALA A 11 57.55 -8.27 -13.54
C ALA A 11 58.68 -7.53 -12.80
N GLY A 12 58.50 -6.23 -12.60
CA GLY A 12 59.41 -5.34 -11.86
C GLY A 12 58.63 -4.18 -11.24
N ASN A 13 59.13 -3.60 -10.16
CA ASN A 13 58.35 -2.73 -9.27
C ASN A 13 58.98 -1.34 -9.08
N SER A 14 58.18 -0.41 -8.53
CA SER A 14 58.56 0.74 -7.68
C SER A 14 59.24 2.04 -8.24
N THR A 15 58.77 3.15 -7.63
CA THR A 15 59.47 4.39 -7.19
C THR A 15 59.82 5.58 -8.11
N ASN A 16 58.98 6.63 -7.99
CA ASN A 16 59.25 8.00 -7.46
C ASN A 16 60.11 9.06 -8.20
N ASN A 17 59.72 10.33 -7.90
CA ASN A 17 60.45 11.62 -7.99
C ASN A 17 60.66 12.26 -9.39
N SER A 18 60.68 13.60 -9.55
CA SER A 18 60.36 14.73 -8.64
C SER A 18 60.13 16.08 -9.39
N TYR A 19 59.72 17.13 -8.66
CA TYR A 19 59.37 18.50 -9.08
C TYR A 19 60.47 19.36 -9.78
N CYS A 20 60.03 20.35 -10.59
CA CYS A 20 60.44 21.79 -10.68
C CYS A 20 59.63 22.47 -11.83
N THR A 21 58.86 23.57 -11.69
CA THR A 21 59.19 25.02 -11.48
C THR A 21 59.98 25.67 -12.63
N LEU A 22 59.72 26.91 -13.12
CA LEU A 22 58.82 28.02 -12.67
C LEU A 22 58.56 29.08 -13.80
N GLY A 23 57.51 29.90 -13.66
CA GLY A 23 57.24 31.16 -14.42
C GLY A 23 56.41 31.00 -15.71
N GLY A 24 55.46 31.88 -16.08
CA GLY A 24 54.93 33.14 -15.49
C GLY A 24 54.64 34.18 -16.59
N SER A 25 53.67 35.10 -16.53
CA SER A 25 52.63 35.47 -15.53
C SER A 25 51.24 35.55 -16.25
N ASP A 26 50.20 36.41 -16.02
CA ASP A 26 49.93 37.60 -15.19
C ASP A 26 48.40 37.89 -15.08
N LEU A 27 48.00 39.01 -14.45
CA LEU A 27 46.68 39.71 -14.45
C LEU A 27 45.43 38.86 -14.07
N GLN A 28 45.02 38.76 -12.79
CA GLN A 28 44.33 39.77 -11.95
C GLN A 28 42.81 39.96 -12.20
N ASN A 29 41.97 39.27 -11.43
CA ASN A 29 41.21 39.86 -10.30
C ASN A 29 40.21 38.86 -9.70
N ALA A 30 40.31 38.60 -8.39
CA ALA A 30 39.36 37.84 -7.59
C ALA A 30 39.49 38.25 -6.13
N ASP A 31 38.39 38.72 -5.52
CA ASP A 31 38.34 39.02 -4.09
C ASP A 31 38.09 37.75 -3.27
N MET A 32 38.80 37.63 -2.15
CA MET A 32 38.63 36.54 -1.20
C MET A 32 37.50 36.85 -0.20
N ILE A 33 36.67 35.84 0.09
CA ILE A 33 35.88 35.75 1.33
C ILE A 33 36.13 34.34 1.90
N ASP A 34 36.26 34.26 3.22
CA ASP A 34 36.86 33.13 3.92
C ASP A 34 36.10 31.79 3.81
N LEU A 35 36.87 30.72 4.03
CA LEU A 35 36.36 29.41 4.43
C LEU A 35 35.90 29.49 5.89
N ASP A 36 34.64 29.16 6.16
CA ASP A 36 34.16 28.83 7.51
C ASP A 36 33.44 27.47 7.45
N ASP A 37 33.89 26.54 8.28
CA ASP A 37 33.65 25.11 8.15
C ASP A 37 32.29 24.73 8.77
N GLY A 38 31.19 25.16 8.14
CA GLY A 38 29.79 25.06 8.58
C GLY A 38 29.21 23.65 8.78
N SER A 39 29.91 22.80 9.52
CA SER A 39 29.61 21.42 9.89
C SER A 39 28.60 21.31 11.03
N GLY A 40 27.50 22.08 10.92
CA GLY A 40 26.34 21.95 11.81
C GLY A 40 25.67 20.58 11.67
N PRO A 41 25.21 19.96 12.77
CA PRO A 41 24.59 18.63 12.72
C PRO A 41 23.23 18.67 12.00
N ALA A 42 23.13 17.98 10.87
CA ALA A 42 21.86 17.80 10.15
C ALA A 42 20.84 17.02 11.00
N ASP A 43 19.57 17.45 11.00
CA ASP A 43 18.51 16.86 11.84
C ASP A 43 18.08 15.45 11.35
N PRO A 44 18.31 14.37 12.13
CA PRO A 44 17.95 12.99 11.76
C PRO A 44 16.45 12.66 11.88
N ARG A 45 15.54 13.65 11.89
CA ARG A 45 14.12 13.45 12.25
C ARG A 45 13.12 13.77 11.15
N LEU A 46 13.48 14.54 10.12
CA LEU A 46 12.61 14.79 8.97
C LEU A 46 12.31 13.51 8.16
N GLU A 47 13.23 12.54 8.11
CA GLU A 47 12.96 11.22 7.50
C GLU A 47 11.87 10.41 8.25
N LYS A 48 11.64 10.68 9.54
CA LYS A 48 10.71 9.87 10.37
C LYS A 48 9.23 10.15 10.12
N GLN A 49 8.88 11.14 9.29
CA GLN A 49 7.49 11.39 8.90
C GLN A 49 7.07 10.65 7.62
N GLN A 50 8.00 10.10 6.84
CA GLN A 50 7.70 9.42 5.57
C GLN A 50 7.01 8.04 5.66
N PRO A 51 7.08 7.23 6.76
CA PRO A 51 6.36 5.96 6.83
C PRO A 51 4.84 6.06 6.64
N GLN A 52 4.23 7.20 6.99
CA GLN A 52 2.77 7.42 6.91
C GLN A 52 2.22 7.45 5.48
N LEU A 53 3.08 7.49 4.45
CA LEU A 53 2.70 7.37 3.03
C LEU A 53 2.95 5.97 2.45
N LEU A 54 3.66 5.10 3.17
CA LEU A 54 3.92 3.71 2.78
C LEU A 54 3.00 2.72 3.51
N HIS A 55 2.50 3.09 4.69
CA HIS A 55 1.51 2.33 5.45
C HIS A 55 0.08 2.48 4.90
N ALA A 56 -0.14 1.97 3.69
CA ALA A 56 -1.44 1.40 3.34
C ALA A 56 -1.52 0.02 4.03
N ASP A 57 -1.99 0.00 5.28
CA ASP A 57 -1.91 -1.19 6.14
C ASP A 57 -2.76 -2.38 5.64
N PHE A 58 -2.09 -3.30 4.95
CA PHE A 58 -2.61 -4.62 4.55
C PHE A 58 -2.42 -5.66 5.66
N TYR A 59 -2.94 -5.39 6.87
CA TYR A 59 -2.93 -6.36 7.97
C TYR A 59 -4.21 -6.30 8.80
N ASN A 60 -5.03 -7.35 8.70
CA ASN A 60 -6.09 -7.67 9.66
C ASN A 60 -5.55 -8.70 10.67
N ASP A 61 -4.69 -8.28 11.58
CA ASP A 61 -4.20 -9.14 12.67
C ASP A 61 -5.28 -9.31 13.76
N PHE A 62 -6.06 -10.38 13.64
CA PHE A 62 -6.80 -10.99 14.74
C PHE A 62 -6.48 -12.49 14.79
N ASP A 63 -6.48 -13.04 16.01
CA ASP A 63 -6.34 -14.47 16.35
C ASP A 63 -5.00 -15.17 16.07
N ASP A 64 -3.90 -14.71 16.72
CA ASP A 64 -2.69 -15.56 16.92
C ASP A 64 -2.10 -15.51 18.36
N PHE A 65 -2.56 -14.61 19.23
CA PHE A 65 -2.01 -14.42 20.58
C PHE A 65 -2.28 -15.57 21.58
N SER A 66 -3.20 -16.49 21.25
CA SER A 66 -3.75 -17.48 22.20
C SER A 66 -2.96 -18.79 22.29
N ILE A 67 -2.17 -19.15 21.27
CA ILE A 67 -1.58 -20.50 21.15
C ILE A 67 -0.18 -20.56 21.78
N ILE A 68 0.67 -19.55 21.55
CA ILE A 68 2.08 -19.53 21.96
C ILE A 68 2.24 -19.69 23.48
N HIS A 69 1.41 -18.98 24.26
CA HIS A 69 1.43 -19.05 25.73
C HIS A 69 1.08 -20.44 26.30
N LEU A 70 0.32 -21.26 25.57
CA LEU A 70 -0.08 -22.59 26.03
C LEU A 70 1.09 -23.59 25.97
N PHE A 71 1.92 -23.51 24.92
CA PHE A 71 3.07 -24.41 24.75
C PHE A 71 4.18 -24.15 25.77
N SER A 72 4.56 -22.89 26.00
CA SER A 72 5.60 -22.56 27.00
C SER A 72 5.23 -22.96 28.43
N PHE A 73 3.92 -23.00 28.75
CA PHE A 73 3.45 -23.47 30.06
C PHE A 73 3.58 -25.00 30.21
N ILE A 74 3.38 -25.76 29.13
CA ILE A 74 3.48 -27.22 29.12
C ILE A 74 4.93 -27.68 29.29
N GLU A 75 5.90 -27.06 28.59
CA GLU A 75 7.33 -27.40 28.77
C GLU A 75 7.82 -27.15 30.19
N PHE A 76 7.43 -26.01 30.79
CA PHE A 76 7.79 -25.68 32.18
C PHE A 76 7.28 -26.74 33.17
N MET A 77 6.04 -27.21 33.01
CA MET A 77 5.45 -28.23 33.87
C MET A 77 6.14 -29.61 33.73
N LEU A 78 6.59 -29.97 32.52
CA LEU A 78 7.35 -31.21 32.27
C LEU A 78 8.75 -31.16 32.91
N LEU A 79 9.44 -30.01 32.82
CA LEU A 79 10.74 -29.79 33.48
C LEU A 79 10.65 -29.90 35.01
N VAL A 80 9.62 -29.30 35.63
CA VAL A 80 9.36 -29.41 37.06
C VAL A 80 9.08 -30.85 37.49
N HIS A 81 8.31 -31.60 36.70
CA HIS A 81 8.01 -33.01 37.02
C HIS A 81 9.27 -33.90 36.98
N HIS A 82 10.22 -33.65 36.08
CA HIS A 82 11.44 -34.47 35.97
C HIS A 82 12.34 -34.34 37.20
N GLN A 83 12.50 -33.13 37.75
CA GLN A 83 13.34 -32.87 38.93
C GLN A 83 12.82 -33.55 40.21
N ILE A 84 11.50 -33.56 40.42
CA ILE A 84 10.87 -34.03 41.68
C ILE A 84 10.98 -35.57 41.87
N SER A 85 11.26 -36.33 40.81
CA SER A 85 11.26 -37.80 40.83
C SER A 85 12.38 -38.43 41.70
N ARG A 86 13.46 -37.69 42.02
CA ARG A 86 14.70 -38.24 42.59
C ARG A 86 14.94 -38.08 44.10
N ALA A 87 13.94 -37.74 44.91
CA ALA A 87 14.04 -37.91 46.37
C ALA A 87 12.69 -37.97 47.12
N MET A 88 12.22 -39.17 47.53
CA MET A 88 11.32 -39.34 48.70
C MET A 88 11.06 -40.81 49.06
N SER A 89 10.93 -41.09 50.37
CA SER A 89 10.69 -42.43 50.92
C SER A 89 9.25 -42.93 50.71
N ILE A 90 9.09 -44.26 50.61
CA ILE A 90 7.84 -44.97 50.28
C ILE A 90 6.67 -44.58 51.21
N LYS A 91 6.91 -44.38 52.52
CA LYS A 91 5.85 -43.97 53.46
C LYS A 91 5.22 -42.61 53.11
N ARG A 92 5.95 -41.69 52.46
CA ARG A 92 5.41 -40.38 52.06
C ARG A 92 4.61 -40.45 50.74
N ARG A 93 4.99 -41.37 49.83
CA ARG A 93 4.24 -41.62 48.59
C ARG A 93 2.80 -42.08 48.86
N TRP A 94 2.57 -42.92 49.87
CA TRP A 94 1.23 -43.44 50.19
C TRP A 94 0.28 -42.35 50.72
N PHE A 95 0.80 -41.42 51.53
CA PHE A 95 0.01 -40.32 52.11
C PHE A 95 -0.40 -39.28 51.04
N GLU A 96 0.52 -38.92 50.15
CA GLU A 96 0.19 -38.06 49.00
C GLU A 96 -0.72 -38.78 47.98
N LEU A 97 -0.66 -40.12 47.84
CA LEU A 97 -1.62 -40.86 47.00
C LEU A 97 -3.07 -40.69 47.49
N GLN A 98 -3.30 -40.81 48.80
CA GLN A 98 -4.64 -40.60 49.38
C GLN A 98 -5.12 -39.15 49.22
N ARG A 99 -4.21 -38.17 49.31
CA ARG A 99 -4.51 -36.75 49.03
C ARG A 99 -4.83 -36.52 47.55
N PHE A 100 -4.10 -37.16 46.65
CA PHE A 100 -4.29 -37.08 45.20
C PHE A 100 -5.67 -37.63 44.79
N PHE A 101 -6.07 -38.81 45.29
CA PHE A 101 -7.44 -39.32 45.06
C PHE A 101 -8.53 -38.39 45.61
N ARG A 102 -8.28 -37.67 46.73
CA ARG A 102 -9.22 -36.67 47.28
C ARG A 102 -9.29 -35.36 46.49
N HIS A 103 -8.33 -35.08 45.61
CA HIS A 103 -8.40 -33.96 44.65
C HIS A 103 -8.84 -34.43 43.25
N TRP A 104 -8.62 -35.70 42.90
CA TRP A 104 -9.07 -36.26 41.62
C TRP A 104 -10.59 -36.23 41.51
N SER A 105 -11.35 -36.52 42.58
CA SER A 105 -12.81 -36.39 42.56
C SER A 105 -13.27 -34.98 42.16
N SER A 106 -12.72 -33.94 42.79
CA SER A 106 -13.02 -32.54 42.45
C SER A 106 -12.53 -32.12 41.06
N LEU A 107 -11.39 -32.65 40.59
CA LEU A 107 -10.90 -32.41 39.23
C LEU A 107 -11.77 -33.10 38.17
N LEU A 108 -12.29 -34.29 38.47
CA LEU A 108 -13.22 -35.00 37.59
C LEU A 108 -14.55 -34.26 37.51
N SER A 109 -15.05 -33.72 38.64
CA SER A 109 -16.21 -32.82 38.66
C SER A 109 -15.97 -31.57 37.79
N LEU A 110 -14.82 -30.89 37.96
CA LEU A 110 -14.48 -29.73 37.12
C LEU A 110 -14.41 -30.11 35.64
N PHE A 111 -13.77 -31.24 35.30
CA PHE A 111 -13.66 -31.68 33.91
C PHE A 111 -15.02 -32.03 33.30
N THR A 112 -15.92 -32.67 34.04
CA THR A 112 -17.30 -32.89 33.58
C THR A 112 -18.09 -31.58 33.42
N ILE A 113 -17.89 -30.58 34.28
CA ILE A 113 -18.52 -29.26 34.14
C ILE A 113 -17.98 -28.54 32.90
N CYS A 114 -16.65 -28.50 32.71
CA CYS A 114 -16.04 -27.90 31.52
C CYS A 114 -16.43 -28.63 30.22
N PHE A 115 -16.51 -29.96 30.24
CA PHE A 115 -16.98 -30.75 29.09
C PHE A 115 -18.46 -30.49 28.79
N LEU A 116 -19.32 -30.44 29.81
CA LEU A 116 -20.73 -30.07 29.63
C LEU A 116 -20.90 -28.65 29.10
N LEU A 117 -20.11 -27.69 29.58
CA LEU A 117 -20.09 -26.31 29.06
C LEU A 117 -19.58 -26.24 27.61
N LEU A 118 -18.55 -27.03 27.25
CA LEU A 118 -18.06 -27.13 25.88
C LEU A 118 -19.12 -27.74 24.95
N VAL A 119 -19.80 -28.81 25.38
CA VAL A 119 -20.92 -29.41 24.65
C VAL A 119 -22.09 -28.44 24.55
N PHE A 120 -22.39 -27.65 25.58
CA PHE A 120 -23.42 -26.60 25.53
C PHE A 120 -23.04 -25.47 24.57
N ALA A 121 -21.78 -25.04 24.54
CA ALA A 121 -21.28 -24.02 23.61
C ALA A 121 -21.29 -24.51 22.16
N LEU A 122 -20.89 -25.77 21.91
CA LEU A 122 -20.98 -26.40 20.60
C LEU A 122 -22.44 -26.60 20.15
N ALA A 123 -23.33 -27.04 21.05
CA ALA A 123 -24.76 -27.16 20.76
C ALA A 123 -25.42 -25.78 20.54
N TYR A 124 -25.02 -24.75 21.29
CA TYR A 124 -25.47 -23.37 21.09
C TYR A 124 -24.99 -22.81 19.75
N ASN A 125 -23.73 -23.08 19.34
CA ASN A 125 -23.21 -22.67 18.05
C ASN A 125 -23.82 -23.46 16.87
N LEU A 126 -24.21 -24.73 17.08
CA LEU A 126 -25.04 -25.47 16.11
C LEU A 126 -26.49 -24.95 16.07
N SER A 127 -27.04 -24.52 17.20
CA SER A 127 -28.37 -23.90 17.25
C SER A 127 -28.36 -22.56 16.51
N GLN A 128 -27.36 -21.72 16.75
CA GLN A 128 -27.15 -20.46 16.05
C GLN A 128 -26.93 -20.65 14.55
N SER A 129 -26.15 -21.66 14.12
CA SER A 129 -26.00 -21.92 12.68
C SER A 129 -27.29 -22.45 12.03
N GLN A 130 -28.11 -23.22 12.76
CA GLN A 130 -29.46 -23.58 12.30
C GLN A 130 -30.43 -22.39 12.28
N GLU A 131 -30.37 -21.46 13.25
CA GLU A 131 -31.15 -20.22 13.24
C GLU A 131 -30.73 -19.32 12.06
N ILE A 132 -29.44 -19.17 11.78
CA ILE A 132 -28.92 -18.41 10.62
C ILE A 132 -29.40 -19.03 9.29
N VAL A 133 -29.35 -20.35 9.14
CA VAL A 133 -29.89 -21.03 7.94
C VAL A 133 -31.41 -20.88 7.84
N GLN A 134 -32.15 -20.91 8.95
CA GLN A 134 -33.59 -20.67 8.93
C GLN A 134 -33.95 -19.21 8.61
N ASP A 135 -33.25 -18.22 9.16
CA ASP A 135 -33.50 -16.80 8.88
C ASP A 135 -33.09 -16.42 7.45
N HIS A 136 -32.04 -17.02 6.85
CA HIS A 136 -31.81 -16.91 5.40
C HIS A 136 -33.00 -17.46 4.59
N ALA A 137 -33.49 -18.66 4.92
CA ALA A 137 -34.67 -19.27 4.29
C ALA A 137 -36.01 -18.55 4.61
N LYS A 138 -35.98 -17.51 5.44
CA LYS A 138 -37.07 -16.61 5.85
C LYS A 138 -36.92 -15.25 5.16
N TYR A 139 -35.69 -14.79 4.92
CA TYR A 139 -35.36 -13.60 4.13
C TYR A 139 -35.77 -13.78 2.66
N ASP A 140 -35.43 -14.92 2.05
CA ASP A 140 -35.84 -15.26 0.68
C ASP A 140 -37.36 -15.43 0.54
N ARG A 141 -38.04 -15.95 1.57
CA ARG A 141 -39.51 -15.98 1.62
C ARG A 141 -40.10 -14.59 1.85
N GLY A 142 -39.45 -13.75 2.65
CA GLY A 142 -39.85 -12.36 2.91
C GLY A 142 -39.83 -11.51 1.63
N MET A 143 -38.80 -11.64 0.81
CA MET A 143 -38.75 -10.96 -0.50
C MET A 143 -39.86 -11.44 -1.45
N ASN A 144 -40.06 -12.76 -1.57
CA ASN A 144 -41.08 -13.31 -2.48
C ASN A 144 -42.53 -13.03 -2.04
N ILE A 145 -42.81 -12.97 -0.74
CA ILE A 145 -44.15 -12.62 -0.22
C ILE A 145 -44.38 -11.10 -0.26
N GLY A 146 -43.33 -10.30 0.00
CA GLY A 146 -43.39 -8.83 -0.04
C GLY A 146 -43.72 -8.24 -1.42
N LEU A 147 -43.53 -8.98 -2.51
CA LEU A 147 -43.88 -8.55 -3.87
C LEU A 147 -45.38 -8.67 -4.21
N PHE A 148 -46.16 -9.49 -3.50
CA PHE A 148 -47.53 -9.83 -3.94
C PHE A 148 -48.67 -9.08 -3.22
N ASP A 149 -48.43 -8.46 -2.05
CA ASP A 149 -49.49 -7.83 -1.24
C ASP A 149 -49.38 -6.29 -1.13
N ARG A 150 -48.83 -5.63 -2.16
CA ARG A 150 -48.87 -4.15 -2.29
C ARG A 150 -49.74 -3.62 -3.41
N ASN A 151 -50.45 -4.49 -4.14
CA ASN A 151 -51.21 -4.11 -5.32
C ASN A 151 -52.70 -3.80 -5.05
N ARG A 152 -53.01 -3.05 -3.96
CA ARG A 152 -54.39 -2.57 -3.71
C ARG A 152 -54.56 -1.32 -2.83
N ARG A 153 -53.95 -0.20 -3.24
CA ARG A 153 -54.47 1.18 -3.02
C ARG A 153 -53.60 2.19 -3.80
N VAL A 154 -54.07 2.62 -4.97
CA VAL A 154 -53.39 3.63 -5.79
C VAL A 154 -53.96 5.02 -5.48
N ASN A 155 -53.08 5.96 -5.16
CA ASN A 155 -53.26 7.40 -5.39
C ASN A 155 -52.12 7.86 -6.31
N ALA A 156 -52.36 8.90 -7.11
CA ALA A 156 -51.63 9.14 -8.37
C ALA A 156 -50.14 9.50 -8.26
N ASP A 157 -49.61 9.80 -7.07
CA ASP A 157 -48.21 10.20 -6.90
C ASP A 157 -47.19 9.05 -7.06
N GLY A 158 -47.66 7.79 -7.01
CA GLY A 158 -46.81 6.60 -7.12
C GLY A 158 -46.20 6.39 -8.51
N GLU A 159 -46.97 6.64 -9.57
CA GLU A 159 -46.53 6.37 -10.95
C GLU A 159 -45.42 7.33 -11.41
N LEU A 160 -45.38 8.57 -10.89
CA LEU A 160 -44.32 9.52 -11.19
C LEU A 160 -42.97 9.02 -10.66
N ARG A 161 -42.89 8.62 -9.38
CA ARG A 161 -41.65 8.09 -8.78
C ARG A 161 -41.17 6.80 -9.43
N ILE A 162 -42.07 5.85 -9.70
CA ILE A 162 -41.70 4.59 -10.37
C ILE A 162 -41.18 4.85 -11.79
N ASN A 163 -41.72 5.85 -12.50
CA ASN A 163 -41.18 6.27 -13.79
C ASN A 163 -39.83 7.01 -13.69
N GLU A 164 -39.59 7.78 -12.62
CA GLU A 164 -38.28 8.40 -12.38
C GLU A 164 -37.20 7.37 -12.00
N GLU A 165 -37.52 6.39 -11.14
CA GLU A 165 -36.60 5.30 -10.79
C GLU A 165 -36.29 4.43 -12.01
N ASN A 166 -37.29 4.01 -12.79
CA ASN A 166 -37.06 3.26 -14.03
C ASN A 166 -36.31 4.07 -15.10
N LYS A 167 -36.55 5.39 -15.21
CA LYS A 167 -35.75 6.27 -16.09
C LYS A 167 -34.31 6.39 -15.60
N ASN A 168 -34.07 6.55 -14.30
CA ASN A 168 -32.73 6.61 -13.74
C ASN A 168 -31.99 5.27 -13.87
N GLN A 169 -32.69 4.15 -13.76
CA GLN A 169 -32.12 2.81 -13.93
C GLN A 169 -31.76 2.55 -15.41
N LYS A 170 -32.67 2.83 -16.36
CA LYS A 170 -32.35 2.79 -17.80
C LYS A 170 -31.23 3.76 -18.18
N LYS A 171 -31.23 4.98 -17.63
CA LYS A 171 -30.17 5.97 -17.90
C LYS A 171 -28.81 5.51 -17.37
N ARG A 172 -28.75 4.91 -16.17
CA ARG A 172 -27.52 4.31 -15.64
C ARG A 172 -27.02 3.15 -16.49
N VAL A 173 -27.91 2.29 -16.99
CA VAL A 173 -27.53 1.20 -17.92
C VAL A 173 -26.95 1.76 -19.22
N ASN A 174 -27.63 2.72 -19.87
CA ASN A 174 -27.13 3.38 -21.07
C ASN A 174 -25.83 4.19 -20.85
N ASP A 175 -25.57 4.67 -19.63
CA ASP A 175 -24.33 5.37 -19.28
C ASP A 175 -23.17 4.40 -18.99
N ASP A 176 -23.44 3.12 -18.68
CA ASP A 176 -22.43 2.09 -18.42
C ASP A 176 -21.74 1.59 -19.71
N ASP A 177 -22.43 1.72 -20.86
CA ASP A 177 -21.93 1.41 -22.20
C ASP A 177 -20.80 2.36 -22.67
N GLU A 178 -20.66 3.55 -22.06
CA GLU A 178 -19.62 4.52 -22.44
C GLU A 178 -18.23 4.21 -21.82
N LEU A 179 -18.19 3.36 -20.79
CA LEU A 179 -16.95 3.08 -20.04
C LEU A 179 -16.28 1.77 -20.50
N PRO A 180 -14.96 1.78 -20.81
CA PRO A 180 -14.23 0.55 -21.15
C PRO A 180 -14.24 -0.46 -20.01
N GLY A 181 -14.09 -1.75 -20.35
CA GLY A 181 -14.16 -2.87 -19.40
C GLY A 181 -14.92 -4.10 -19.89
N ASN A 182 -15.57 -4.01 -21.05
CA ASN A 182 -16.19 -5.17 -21.71
C ASN A 182 -15.13 -6.24 -22.03
N SER A 183 -15.48 -7.50 -21.75
CA SER A 183 -14.61 -8.65 -22.00
C SER A 183 -14.26 -8.78 -23.49
N ASP A 184 -13.04 -9.24 -23.77
CA ASP A 184 -12.58 -9.57 -25.11
C ASP A 184 -13.38 -10.76 -25.67
N PRO A 185 -14.10 -10.63 -26.81
CA PRO A 185 -14.91 -11.72 -27.36
C PRO A 185 -14.10 -12.93 -27.79
N ASP A 186 -12.80 -12.75 -28.08
CA ASP A 186 -11.88 -13.84 -28.43
C ASP A 186 -11.27 -14.51 -27.17
N THR A 187 -11.49 -13.95 -25.98
CA THR A 187 -11.09 -14.53 -24.69
C THR A 187 -12.24 -15.35 -24.10
N ILE A 188 -12.14 -16.68 -24.15
CA ILE A 188 -13.26 -17.61 -23.95
C ILE A 188 -13.06 -18.50 -22.72
N PHE A 189 -13.98 -18.44 -21.76
CA PHE A 189 -14.03 -19.36 -20.62
C PHE A 189 -14.66 -20.71 -21.02
N LYS A 190 -13.99 -21.82 -20.71
CA LYS A 190 -14.45 -23.18 -20.99
C LYS A 190 -14.26 -24.11 -19.78
N LEU A 191 -15.28 -24.24 -18.94
CA LEU A 191 -15.23 -25.09 -17.76
C LEU A 191 -14.83 -26.54 -18.11
N GLY A 192 -13.71 -27.01 -17.55
CA GLY A 192 -13.17 -28.35 -17.78
C GLY A 192 -12.16 -28.46 -18.93
N GLU A 193 -12.07 -27.48 -19.84
CA GLU A 193 -10.99 -27.39 -20.83
C GLU A 193 -9.89 -26.45 -20.32
N ILE A 194 -8.74 -27.00 -19.92
CA ILE A 194 -7.57 -26.21 -19.48
C ILE A 194 -7.16 -25.22 -20.58
N GLY A 195 -6.90 -23.97 -20.18
CA GLY A 195 -6.60 -22.84 -21.04
C GLY A 195 -5.33 -23.03 -21.87
N ASN A 196 -5.33 -22.51 -23.10
CA ASN A 196 -4.23 -22.65 -24.07
C ASN A 196 -2.87 -22.08 -23.62
N PHE A 197 -2.85 -21.20 -22.60
CA PHE A 197 -1.63 -20.65 -22.01
C PHE A 197 -1.26 -21.21 -20.62
N GLU A 198 -2.01 -22.16 -20.07
CA GLU A 198 -1.62 -22.81 -18.81
C GLU A 198 -0.37 -23.71 -19.00
N PRO A 199 0.52 -23.79 -17.99
CA PRO A 199 1.74 -24.58 -18.10
C PRO A 199 1.43 -26.08 -18.13
N LYS A 200 2.04 -26.79 -19.08
CA LYS A 200 1.88 -28.25 -19.24
C LYS A 200 2.60 -29.08 -18.17
N GLU A 201 3.55 -28.48 -17.47
CA GLU A 201 4.38 -29.11 -16.45
C GLU A 201 4.48 -28.20 -15.22
N ILE A 202 4.46 -28.80 -14.02
CA ILE A 202 4.56 -28.06 -12.76
C ILE A 202 6.03 -27.68 -12.52
N GLN A 203 6.32 -26.38 -12.44
CA GLN A 203 7.68 -25.82 -12.25
C GLN A 203 8.25 -26.04 -10.83
N ALA A 204 8.06 -27.19 -10.19
CA ALA A 204 8.52 -27.46 -8.83
C ALA A 204 9.95 -28.03 -8.79
N GLN A 205 10.80 -27.49 -7.92
CA GLN A 205 12.13 -28.06 -7.60
C GLN A 205 12.21 -28.38 -6.09
N PRO A 206 11.70 -29.54 -5.64
CA PRO A 206 11.60 -29.86 -4.21
C PRO A 206 12.97 -29.93 -3.53
N GLY A 207 13.14 -29.21 -2.41
CA GLY A 207 14.30 -29.32 -1.53
C GLY A 207 15.10 -28.04 -1.31
N ASN A 208 14.96 -27.03 -2.18
CA ASN A 208 15.66 -25.74 -1.99
C ASN A 208 14.89 -24.80 -1.02
N TYR A 209 15.60 -23.80 -0.49
CA TYR A 209 15.00 -22.72 0.30
C TYR A 209 14.04 -21.87 -0.53
N GLY A 210 12.88 -21.52 0.05
CA GLY A 210 11.89 -20.61 -0.53
C GLY A 210 10.99 -21.21 -1.62
N GLU A 211 11.17 -22.49 -1.99
CA GLU A 211 10.39 -23.16 -3.04
C GLU A 211 8.89 -23.25 -2.70
N MET A 212 8.06 -23.15 -3.74
CA MET A 212 6.61 -22.96 -3.67
C MET A 212 6.21 -21.79 -2.76
N GLY A 213 7.03 -20.74 -2.70
CA GLY A 213 6.82 -19.57 -1.85
C GLY A 213 6.80 -19.86 -0.34
N LYS A 214 7.45 -20.93 0.12
CA LYS A 214 7.51 -21.27 1.56
C LYS A 214 8.41 -20.31 2.35
N PRO A 215 8.11 -20.05 3.63
CA PRO A 215 8.94 -19.21 4.50
C PRO A 215 10.32 -19.85 4.73
N VAL A 216 11.36 -19.02 4.79
CA VAL A 216 12.74 -19.40 5.12
C VAL A 216 13.09 -18.78 6.47
N LEU A 217 12.98 -19.60 7.52
CA LEU A 217 13.16 -19.16 8.89
C LEU A 217 14.64 -19.07 9.27
N VAL A 218 15.05 -17.90 9.74
CA VAL A 218 16.41 -17.61 10.24
C VAL A 218 16.34 -16.90 11.59
N ASP A 219 17.42 -16.95 12.36
CA ASP A 219 17.52 -16.17 13.60
C ASP A 219 17.59 -14.66 13.29
N LYS A 220 16.51 -13.94 13.60
CA LYS A 220 16.39 -12.49 13.42
C LYS A 220 17.37 -11.69 14.32
N THR A 221 18.09 -12.34 15.25
CA THR A 221 19.14 -11.70 16.05
C THR A 221 20.49 -11.59 15.34
N LEU A 222 20.71 -12.31 14.24
CA LEU A 222 21.98 -12.33 13.50
C LEU A 222 22.40 -10.92 13.00
N PRO A 223 23.70 -10.56 13.07
CA PRO A 223 24.21 -9.28 12.55
C PRO A 223 23.87 -9.04 11.07
N GLU A 224 23.94 -10.09 10.26
CA GLU A 224 23.72 -10.09 8.81
C GLU A 224 22.26 -9.80 8.47
N VAL A 225 21.32 -10.49 9.14
CA VAL A 225 19.87 -10.25 9.02
C VAL A 225 19.54 -8.82 9.43
N LYS A 226 20.10 -8.35 10.55
CA LYS A 226 19.91 -6.98 11.02
C LYS A 226 20.52 -5.93 10.08
N GLN A 227 21.62 -6.23 9.39
CA GLN A 227 22.18 -5.36 8.36
C GLN A 227 21.29 -5.34 7.11
N ALA A 228 20.93 -6.51 6.59
CA ALA A 228 20.03 -6.66 5.44
C ALA A 228 18.75 -5.82 5.61
N MET A 229 18.06 -6.00 6.75
CA MET A 229 16.84 -5.24 7.08
C MET A 229 17.08 -3.72 7.08
N ARG A 230 18.17 -3.23 7.71
CA ARG A 230 18.49 -1.79 7.73
C ARG A 230 18.88 -1.23 6.38
N GLU A 231 19.56 -2.02 5.55
CA GLU A 231 20.18 -1.56 4.30
C GLU A 231 19.19 -1.60 3.11
N TYR A 232 18.20 -2.50 3.14
CA TYR A 232 17.24 -2.70 2.04
C TYR A 232 15.77 -2.56 2.45
N GLY A 233 15.45 -2.47 3.75
CA GLY A 233 14.06 -2.47 4.25
C GLY A 233 13.40 -3.86 4.23
N PHE A 234 14.14 -4.91 3.87
CA PHE A 234 13.74 -6.31 3.90
C PHE A 234 14.99 -7.22 3.97
N ASN A 235 14.77 -8.51 4.21
CA ASN A 235 15.81 -9.49 4.52
C ASN A 235 16.50 -10.02 3.25
N THR A 236 17.43 -9.25 2.68
CA THR A 236 18.31 -9.72 1.60
C THR A 236 19.14 -10.93 1.98
N TYR A 237 19.50 -11.12 3.26
CA TYR A 237 20.23 -12.31 3.71
C TYR A 237 19.42 -13.61 3.52
N VAL A 238 18.10 -13.60 3.77
CA VAL A 238 17.22 -14.72 3.38
C VAL A 238 17.05 -14.79 1.87
N SER A 239 16.89 -13.65 1.17
CA SER A 239 16.81 -13.63 -0.29
C SER A 239 18.01 -14.32 -0.95
N ASP A 240 19.22 -14.14 -0.42
CA ASP A 240 20.44 -14.70 -1.00
C ASP A 240 20.57 -16.23 -0.82
N MET A 241 19.75 -16.85 0.04
CA MET A 241 19.61 -18.31 0.15
C MET A 241 18.62 -18.90 -0.86
N ILE A 242 17.69 -18.08 -1.36
CA ILE A 242 16.56 -18.50 -2.19
C ILE A 242 16.97 -18.42 -3.67
N SER A 243 16.66 -19.47 -4.45
CA SER A 243 17.07 -19.48 -5.85
C SER A 243 16.46 -18.34 -6.67
N LEU A 244 17.17 -17.89 -7.71
CA LEU A 244 16.66 -16.91 -8.68
C LEU A 244 15.55 -17.50 -9.56
N ASN A 245 15.49 -18.83 -9.69
CA ASN A 245 14.46 -19.56 -10.43
C ASN A 245 13.46 -20.30 -9.51
N ARG A 246 13.36 -19.93 -8.22
CA ARG A 246 12.50 -20.62 -7.25
C ARG A 246 11.04 -20.69 -7.71
N SER A 247 10.38 -21.80 -7.39
CA SER A 247 8.94 -21.98 -7.64
C SER A 247 8.07 -21.13 -6.70
N VAL A 248 6.89 -20.73 -7.18
CA VAL A 248 5.88 -19.94 -6.45
C VAL A 248 4.55 -20.69 -6.44
N PRO A 249 3.66 -20.47 -5.45
CA PRO A 249 2.36 -21.12 -5.40
C PRO A 249 1.41 -20.49 -6.43
N ASP A 250 0.60 -21.32 -7.09
CA ASP A 250 -0.55 -20.83 -7.86
C ASP A 250 -1.64 -20.39 -6.87
N VAL A 251 -1.80 -19.07 -6.72
CA VAL A 251 -2.75 -18.44 -5.80
C VAL A 251 -4.00 -17.90 -6.51
N ARG A 252 -4.13 -18.14 -7.82
CA ARG A 252 -5.26 -17.68 -8.62
C ARG A 252 -6.53 -18.43 -8.24
N MET A 253 -7.70 -17.84 -8.52
CA MET A 253 -8.96 -18.60 -8.57
C MET A 253 -8.85 -19.76 -9.56
N ASP A 254 -9.50 -20.89 -9.25
CA ASP A 254 -9.48 -22.06 -10.14
C ASP A 254 -10.09 -21.77 -11.52
N GLU A 255 -11.07 -20.86 -11.59
CA GLU A 255 -11.62 -20.31 -12.84
C GLU A 255 -10.53 -19.84 -13.82
N CYS A 256 -9.42 -19.28 -13.33
CA CYS A 256 -8.35 -18.72 -14.15
C CYS A 256 -7.68 -19.74 -15.07
N LYS A 257 -7.75 -21.03 -14.74
CA LYS A 257 -7.14 -22.14 -15.49
C LYS A 257 -7.99 -22.58 -16.70
N TYR A 258 -9.20 -22.06 -16.84
CA TYR A 258 -10.18 -22.45 -17.87
C TYR A 258 -10.41 -21.35 -18.93
N TRP A 259 -9.62 -20.28 -18.91
CA TRP A 259 -9.67 -19.22 -19.91
C TRP A 259 -8.74 -19.52 -21.08
N HIS A 260 -9.29 -19.46 -22.28
CA HIS A 260 -8.56 -19.54 -23.55
C HIS A 260 -8.41 -18.12 -24.07
N TYR A 261 -7.16 -17.67 -24.24
CA TYR A 261 -6.84 -16.30 -24.70
C TYR A 261 -6.44 -16.31 -26.18
N PRO A 262 -6.55 -15.19 -26.89
CA PRO A 262 -6.08 -15.08 -28.28
C PRO A 262 -4.59 -15.40 -28.41
N GLU A 263 -4.17 -15.94 -29.55
CA GLU A 263 -2.74 -16.21 -29.82
C GLU A 263 -2.02 -14.97 -30.40
N ASP A 264 -2.77 -14.06 -31.03
CA ASP A 264 -2.32 -12.77 -31.56
C ASP A 264 -2.41 -11.65 -30.50
N LEU A 265 -1.83 -11.93 -29.33
CA LEU A 265 -1.64 -10.95 -28.26
C LEU A 265 -0.47 -10.00 -28.57
N PRO A 266 -0.54 -8.71 -28.14
CA PRO A 266 0.48 -7.72 -28.39
C PRO A 266 1.81 -8.03 -27.66
N THR A 267 2.94 -7.60 -28.23
CA THR A 267 4.25 -7.84 -27.61
C THR A 267 4.53 -6.87 -26.45
N ALA A 268 5.24 -7.34 -25.42
CA ALA A 268 5.48 -6.60 -24.18
C ALA A 268 6.97 -6.29 -23.95
N SER A 269 7.30 -5.01 -23.73
CA SER A 269 8.58 -4.59 -23.15
C SER A 269 8.39 -4.40 -21.65
N ILE A 270 9.14 -5.14 -20.84
CA ILE A 270 9.06 -5.07 -19.37
C ILE A 270 10.07 -4.05 -18.86
N VAL A 271 9.62 -2.99 -18.18
CA VAL A 271 10.47 -1.93 -17.62
C VAL A 271 10.62 -2.14 -16.11
N ILE A 272 11.86 -2.32 -15.66
CA ILE A 272 12.23 -2.48 -14.26
C ILE A 272 13.13 -1.31 -13.85
N ALA A 273 12.55 -0.33 -13.16
CA ALA A 273 13.29 0.79 -12.58
C ALA A 273 13.88 0.37 -11.23
N PHE A 274 15.16 0.68 -10.97
CA PHE A 274 15.81 0.31 -9.72
C PHE A 274 16.84 1.34 -9.25
N HIS A 275 16.99 1.46 -7.93
CA HIS A 275 18.00 2.29 -7.27
C HIS A 275 18.50 1.57 -6.02
N ASN A 276 19.80 1.27 -5.94
CA ASN A 276 20.43 0.60 -4.79
C ASN A 276 19.78 -0.74 -4.36
N GLU A 277 19.15 -1.45 -5.29
CA GLU A 277 18.45 -2.71 -5.02
C GLU A 277 19.38 -3.86 -4.62
N GLY A 278 18.86 -4.80 -3.82
CA GLY A 278 19.56 -6.05 -3.51
C GLY A 278 19.81 -6.89 -4.77
N TRP A 279 20.94 -7.61 -4.81
CA TRP A 279 21.34 -8.41 -5.98
C TRP A 279 20.34 -9.53 -6.33
N THR A 280 19.92 -10.35 -5.36
CA THR A 280 18.98 -11.44 -5.65
C THR A 280 17.52 -11.02 -5.87
N PRO A 281 16.92 -10.01 -5.18
CA PRO A 281 15.60 -9.46 -5.53
C PRO A 281 15.52 -8.97 -6.99
N LEU A 282 16.48 -8.14 -7.39
CA LEU A 282 16.55 -7.55 -8.73
C LEU A 282 16.59 -8.63 -9.81
N LEU A 283 17.43 -9.65 -9.62
CA LEU A 283 17.59 -10.71 -10.60
C LEU A 283 16.48 -11.76 -10.53
N ARG A 284 15.90 -12.05 -9.36
CA ARG A 284 14.73 -12.94 -9.25
C ARG A 284 13.51 -12.34 -9.94
N THR A 285 13.37 -11.02 -9.92
CA THR A 285 12.39 -10.29 -10.75
C THR A 285 12.59 -10.60 -12.23
N VAL A 286 13.80 -10.39 -12.77
CA VAL A 286 14.15 -10.67 -14.18
C VAL A 286 13.95 -12.15 -14.55
N HIS A 287 14.41 -13.07 -13.70
CA HIS A 287 14.27 -14.52 -13.93
C HIS A 287 12.80 -14.96 -13.90
N SER A 288 11.99 -14.51 -12.93
CA SER A 288 10.57 -14.88 -12.85
C SER A 288 9.81 -14.50 -14.13
N VAL A 289 10.07 -13.30 -14.67
CA VAL A 289 9.51 -12.84 -15.94
C VAL A 289 9.91 -13.76 -17.10
N LEU A 290 11.18 -14.12 -17.22
CA LEU A 290 11.67 -15.00 -18.29
C LEU A 290 11.18 -16.45 -18.17
N LEU A 291 10.91 -16.93 -16.95
CA LEU A 291 10.50 -18.31 -16.68
C LEU A 291 8.98 -18.55 -16.78
N ARG A 292 8.15 -17.51 -16.68
CA ARG A 292 6.67 -17.63 -16.58
C ARG A 292 5.89 -16.82 -17.61
N SER A 293 6.58 -16.24 -18.59
CA SER A 293 5.98 -15.51 -19.70
C SER A 293 6.21 -16.25 -21.01
N PRO A 294 5.21 -16.39 -21.89
CA PRO A 294 5.41 -16.98 -23.21
C PRO A 294 6.52 -16.26 -24.00
N PRO A 295 7.59 -16.95 -24.46
CA PRO A 295 8.79 -16.29 -25.00
C PRO A 295 8.58 -15.38 -26.22
N GLN A 296 7.49 -15.61 -26.96
CA GLN A 296 7.04 -14.81 -28.10
C GLN A 296 6.36 -13.49 -27.69
N LEU A 297 5.77 -13.42 -26.50
CA LEU A 297 5.09 -12.21 -26.00
C LEU A 297 6.08 -11.24 -25.36
N ILE A 298 7.11 -11.72 -24.66
CA ILE A 298 8.18 -10.83 -24.16
C ILE A 298 9.02 -10.33 -25.33
N ARG A 299 8.92 -9.04 -25.66
CA ARG A 299 9.77 -8.40 -26.66
C ARG A 299 11.21 -8.24 -26.15
N GLU A 300 11.34 -7.82 -24.89
CA GLU A 300 12.58 -7.49 -24.18
C GLU A 300 12.28 -7.20 -22.69
N ILE A 301 13.33 -7.12 -21.88
CA ILE A 301 13.30 -6.53 -20.53
C ILE A 301 14.28 -5.36 -20.50
N ILE A 302 13.85 -4.21 -19.99
CA ILE A 302 14.61 -2.97 -19.88
C ILE A 302 14.79 -2.67 -18.39
N MET A 303 16.00 -2.92 -17.89
CA MET A 303 16.41 -2.49 -16.56
C MET A 303 16.91 -1.05 -16.64
N VAL A 304 16.49 -0.18 -15.71
CA VAL A 304 16.90 1.23 -15.68
C VAL A 304 17.48 1.56 -14.30
N ASP A 305 18.80 1.75 -14.25
CA ASP A 305 19.55 2.14 -13.06
C ASP A 305 19.37 3.65 -12.81
N ASP A 306 18.55 4.01 -11.83
CA ASP A 306 18.37 5.39 -11.37
C ASP A 306 19.54 5.83 -10.48
N PHE A 307 20.73 5.85 -11.06
CA PHE A 307 21.96 6.35 -10.43
C PHE A 307 22.25 5.69 -9.07
N SER A 308 22.28 4.35 -9.03
CA SER A 308 22.72 3.58 -7.86
C SER A 308 24.19 3.83 -7.53
N ASP A 309 24.58 3.63 -6.28
CA ASP A 309 25.98 3.63 -5.80
C ASP A 309 26.55 2.21 -5.55
N LYS A 310 25.70 1.21 -5.29
CA LYS A 310 26.13 -0.15 -4.91
C LYS A 310 26.97 -0.82 -6.01
N GLU A 311 28.17 -1.25 -5.67
CA GLU A 311 29.13 -1.86 -6.61
C GLU A 311 28.59 -3.10 -7.33
N HIS A 312 27.74 -3.92 -6.67
CA HIS A 312 27.14 -5.09 -7.32
C HIS A 312 26.20 -4.72 -8.48
N LEU A 313 25.71 -3.47 -8.54
CA LEU A 313 24.88 -2.95 -9.62
C LEU A 313 25.69 -2.31 -10.75
N LYS A 314 27.02 -2.20 -10.60
CA LYS A 314 27.95 -1.69 -11.62
C LYS A 314 28.50 -2.85 -12.47
N GLY A 315 29.80 -2.94 -12.70
CA GLY A 315 30.38 -3.85 -13.70
C GLY A 315 29.99 -5.32 -13.56
N ARG A 316 29.69 -5.79 -12.34
CA ARG A 316 29.16 -7.13 -12.07
C ARG A 316 27.81 -7.38 -12.78
N LEU A 317 26.91 -6.40 -12.77
CA LEU A 317 25.62 -6.47 -13.46
C LEU A 317 25.79 -6.43 -14.98
N ASP A 318 26.63 -5.53 -15.50
CA ASP A 318 26.92 -5.44 -16.94
C ASP A 318 27.50 -6.74 -17.51
N VAL A 319 28.29 -7.48 -16.72
CA VAL A 319 28.78 -8.83 -17.09
C VAL A 319 27.67 -9.87 -17.00
N TYR A 320 26.88 -9.88 -15.92
CA TYR A 320 25.82 -10.88 -15.70
C TYR A 320 24.75 -10.85 -16.79
N LEU A 321 24.30 -9.66 -17.22
CA LEU A 321 23.20 -9.53 -18.20
C LEU A 321 23.56 -10.05 -19.61
N LYS A 322 24.85 -10.24 -19.92
CA LYS A 322 25.30 -10.80 -21.22
C LYS A 322 24.77 -12.21 -21.48
N GLN A 323 24.46 -12.97 -20.42
CA GLN A 323 23.90 -14.33 -20.56
C GLN A 323 22.53 -14.36 -21.24
N PHE A 324 21.80 -13.24 -21.26
CA PHE A 324 20.48 -13.14 -21.87
C PHE A 324 20.52 -12.74 -23.35
N ASN A 325 21.70 -12.74 -23.99
CA ASN A 325 21.90 -12.48 -25.42
C ASN A 325 21.20 -11.20 -25.95
N GLY A 326 21.10 -10.15 -25.13
CA GLY A 326 20.45 -8.88 -25.48
C GLY A 326 18.91 -8.87 -25.33
N LYS A 327 18.29 -9.95 -24.86
CA LYS A 327 16.85 -9.99 -24.46
C LYS A 327 16.59 -9.12 -23.22
N VAL A 328 17.60 -8.99 -22.34
CA VAL A 328 17.63 -8.02 -21.23
C VAL A 328 18.62 -6.91 -21.57
N LYS A 329 18.18 -5.66 -21.45
CA LYS A 329 18.94 -4.43 -21.65
C LYS A 329 19.13 -3.70 -20.33
N LEU A 330 20.20 -2.92 -20.22
CA LEU A 330 20.44 -2.02 -19.09
C LEU A 330 20.64 -0.59 -19.60
N ILE A 331 19.85 0.32 -19.06
CA ILE A 331 19.99 1.77 -19.19
C ILE A 331 20.49 2.29 -17.84
N ARG A 332 21.34 3.33 -17.84
CA ARG A 332 21.80 4.00 -16.62
C ARG A 332 21.54 5.50 -16.73
N ASN A 333 20.84 6.08 -15.76
CA ASN A 333 20.62 7.52 -15.69
C ASN A 333 21.95 8.23 -15.33
N ALA A 334 22.19 9.41 -15.90
CA ALA A 334 23.40 10.20 -15.62
C ALA A 334 23.36 10.90 -14.24
N GLU A 335 22.16 11.10 -13.69
CA GLU A 335 21.92 11.49 -12.30
C GLU A 335 20.64 10.84 -11.77
N ARG A 336 20.33 11.02 -10.48
CA ARG A 336 19.16 10.42 -9.84
C ARG A 336 17.88 11.21 -10.15
N GLU A 337 17.14 10.73 -11.13
CA GLU A 337 15.90 11.29 -11.67
C GLU A 337 14.66 10.86 -10.88
N GLY A 338 14.73 9.72 -10.18
CA GLY A 338 13.62 9.15 -9.42
C GLY A 338 12.72 8.21 -10.23
N LEU A 339 11.87 7.46 -9.53
CA LEU A 339 11.05 6.38 -10.08
C LEU A 339 10.19 6.84 -11.27
N ILE A 340 9.47 7.96 -11.11
CA ILE A 340 8.49 8.46 -12.08
C ILE A 340 9.15 8.76 -13.44
N ARG A 341 10.31 9.43 -13.40
CA ARG A 341 11.09 9.80 -14.58
C ARG A 341 11.85 8.61 -15.15
N THR A 342 12.43 7.76 -14.30
CA THR A 342 13.13 6.52 -14.68
C THR A 342 12.21 5.56 -15.45
N ARG A 343 10.97 5.38 -14.98
CA ARG A 343 9.94 4.64 -15.72
C ARG A 343 9.62 5.30 -17.06
N SER A 344 9.50 6.63 -17.10
CA SER A 344 9.27 7.38 -18.34
C SER A 344 10.43 7.31 -19.34
N ILE A 345 11.68 7.11 -18.88
CA ILE A 345 12.85 6.85 -19.73
C ILE A 345 12.74 5.44 -20.32
N GLY A 346 12.56 4.41 -19.49
CA GLY A 346 12.39 3.03 -19.97
C GLY A 346 11.21 2.84 -20.92
N ALA A 347 10.12 3.59 -20.72
CA ALA A 347 8.94 3.59 -21.58
C ALA A 347 9.19 4.13 -23.00
N LYS A 348 10.11 5.10 -23.15
CA LYS A 348 10.47 5.68 -24.46
C LYS A 348 11.34 4.73 -25.27
N GLU A 349 12.30 4.07 -24.59
CA GLU A 349 13.22 3.09 -25.18
C GLU A 349 12.59 1.72 -25.49
N ALA A 350 11.40 1.44 -24.96
CA ALA A 350 10.63 0.23 -25.26
C ALA A 350 10.28 0.09 -26.75
N VAL A 351 10.44 -1.10 -27.33
CA VAL A 351 10.06 -1.40 -28.73
C VAL A 351 8.94 -2.44 -28.87
N GLY A 352 8.33 -2.88 -27.77
CA GLY A 352 7.10 -3.66 -27.74
C GLY A 352 5.84 -2.80 -27.90
N ASP A 353 4.73 -3.45 -28.23
CA ASP A 353 3.41 -2.81 -28.38
C ASP A 353 2.84 -2.34 -27.03
N VAL A 354 3.15 -3.06 -25.96
CA VAL A 354 2.77 -2.78 -24.57
C VAL A 354 4.03 -2.57 -23.73
N VAL A 355 3.99 -1.56 -22.85
CA VAL A 355 4.99 -1.37 -21.80
C VAL A 355 4.39 -1.88 -20.49
N ILE A 356 5.12 -2.73 -19.78
CA ILE A 356 4.72 -3.26 -18.47
C ILE A 356 5.74 -2.85 -17.43
N PHE A 357 5.29 -2.18 -16.37
CA PHE A 357 6.14 -1.77 -15.26
C PHE A 357 6.07 -2.82 -14.16
N LEU A 358 7.24 -3.20 -13.66
CA LEU A 358 7.42 -4.02 -12.47
C LEU A 358 8.47 -3.34 -11.57
N ASP A 359 8.22 -3.32 -10.27
CA ASP A 359 9.24 -2.91 -9.31
C ASP A 359 10.29 -4.01 -9.13
N ALA A 360 11.51 -3.61 -8.74
CA ALA A 360 12.72 -4.43 -8.79
C ALA A 360 12.83 -5.54 -7.71
N HIS A 361 11.72 -5.86 -7.06
CA HIS A 361 11.59 -6.78 -5.94
C HIS A 361 10.23 -7.49 -6.01
N CYS A 362 9.97 -8.07 -7.19
CA CYS A 362 8.72 -8.76 -7.53
C CYS A 362 8.96 -10.19 -8.02
N GLU A 363 7.95 -11.06 -7.92
CA GLU A 363 7.94 -12.38 -8.54
C GLU A 363 6.60 -12.62 -9.25
N VAL A 364 6.62 -12.68 -10.58
CA VAL A 364 5.40 -12.92 -11.36
C VAL A 364 4.92 -14.36 -11.19
N ASN A 365 3.60 -14.57 -11.20
CA ASN A 365 2.98 -15.88 -11.01
C ASN A 365 2.75 -16.61 -12.36
N ILE A 366 2.17 -17.80 -12.30
CA ILE A 366 1.84 -18.66 -13.43
C ILE A 366 0.80 -17.99 -14.34
N ASN A 367 1.04 -18.04 -15.65
CA ASN A 367 0.18 -17.48 -16.70
C ASN A 367 -0.25 -16.01 -16.45
N TRP A 368 0.62 -15.19 -15.83
CA TRP A 368 0.28 -13.82 -15.48
C TRP A 368 0.08 -12.90 -16.71
N LEU A 369 0.81 -13.15 -17.79
CA LEU A 369 0.96 -12.20 -18.90
C LEU A 369 -0.22 -12.19 -19.90
N PRO A 370 -0.71 -13.33 -20.43
CA PRO A 370 -1.86 -13.36 -21.34
C PRO A 370 -3.14 -12.65 -20.82
N PRO A 371 -3.64 -12.91 -19.59
CA PRO A 371 -4.79 -12.17 -19.06
C PRO A 371 -4.53 -10.68 -18.88
N LEU A 372 -3.27 -10.27 -18.63
CA LEU A 372 -2.91 -8.86 -18.51
C LEU A 372 -2.91 -8.14 -19.87
N LEU A 373 -2.60 -8.86 -20.96
CA LEU A 373 -2.53 -8.31 -22.32
C LEU A 373 -3.87 -8.32 -23.07
N ALA A 374 -4.74 -9.31 -22.87
CA ALA A 374 -5.98 -9.46 -23.64
C ALA A 374 -6.93 -8.23 -23.57
N PRO A 375 -7.12 -7.54 -22.43
CA PRO A 375 -7.94 -6.33 -22.41
C PRO A 375 -7.30 -5.15 -23.16
N ILE A 376 -5.96 -5.11 -23.29
CA ILE A 376 -5.24 -4.08 -24.06
C ILE A 376 -5.28 -4.39 -25.56
N ARG A 377 -5.27 -5.68 -25.95
CA ARG A 377 -5.57 -6.13 -27.32
C ARG A 377 -6.94 -5.59 -27.75
N GLN A 378 -7.99 -5.91 -26.99
CA GLN A 378 -9.37 -5.55 -27.30
C GLN A 378 -9.61 -4.03 -27.24
N ASN A 379 -8.99 -3.33 -26.28
CA ASN A 379 -9.03 -1.87 -26.24
C ASN A 379 -7.68 -1.27 -25.86
N ARG A 380 -6.99 -0.74 -26.87
CA ARG A 380 -5.67 -0.08 -26.76
C ARG A 380 -5.60 1.05 -25.72
N LYS A 381 -6.74 1.65 -25.34
CA LYS A 381 -6.82 2.71 -24.32
C LYS A 381 -7.01 2.21 -22.88
N VAL A 382 -7.07 0.89 -22.68
CA VAL A 382 -7.06 0.28 -21.36
C VAL A 382 -5.63 0.19 -20.83
N MET A 383 -5.46 0.53 -19.54
CA MET A 383 -4.36 0.09 -18.71
C MET A 383 -4.82 -1.08 -17.85
N THR A 384 -4.04 -2.16 -17.79
CA THR A 384 -4.34 -3.31 -16.93
C THR A 384 -3.40 -3.37 -15.74
N VAL A 385 -3.90 -3.90 -14.62
CA VAL A 385 -3.20 -3.98 -13.34
C VAL A 385 -3.33 -5.42 -12.81
N PRO A 386 -2.24 -6.10 -12.46
CA PRO A 386 -2.31 -7.42 -11.84
C PRO A 386 -2.87 -7.32 -10.41
N VAL A 387 -3.36 -8.43 -9.87
CA VAL A 387 -3.42 -8.61 -8.42
C VAL A 387 -1.99 -8.59 -7.88
N ILE A 388 -1.74 -7.72 -6.89
CA ILE A 388 -0.44 -7.59 -6.23
C ILE A 388 -0.49 -8.46 -4.98
N ASP A 389 0.30 -9.53 -4.97
CA ASP A 389 0.43 -10.46 -3.84
C ASP A 389 1.57 -10.02 -2.89
N GLY A 390 1.56 -10.52 -1.66
CA GLY A 390 2.56 -10.22 -0.65
C GLY A 390 3.71 -11.21 -0.70
N ILE A 391 4.94 -10.72 -0.89
CA ILE A 391 6.15 -11.46 -0.51
C ILE A 391 6.62 -10.90 0.84
N ASP A 392 6.83 -11.77 1.82
CA ASP A 392 7.20 -11.34 3.16
C ASP A 392 8.62 -10.77 3.23
N LYS A 393 8.76 -9.62 3.88
CA LYS A 393 10.04 -8.92 4.04
C LYS A 393 11.03 -9.63 4.97
N ASP A 394 10.59 -10.49 5.89
CA ASP A 394 11.46 -11.15 6.87
C ASP A 394 11.82 -12.58 6.43
N ASP A 395 10.86 -13.36 5.91
CA ASP A 395 11.06 -14.78 5.58
C ASP A 395 10.83 -15.19 4.10
N TRP A 396 10.49 -14.23 3.23
CA TRP A 396 10.26 -14.44 1.79
C TRP A 396 9.16 -15.44 1.42
N SER A 397 8.24 -15.75 2.33
CA SER A 397 6.99 -16.45 1.99
C SER A 397 6.13 -15.66 1.00
N TYR A 398 5.37 -16.36 0.16
CA TYR A 398 4.46 -15.79 -0.82
C TYR A 398 3.01 -16.00 -0.35
N ARG A 399 2.24 -14.92 -0.20
CA ARG A 399 0.87 -14.93 0.33
C ARG A 399 -0.07 -14.05 -0.51
N ILE A 400 -1.34 -14.43 -0.58
CA ILE A 400 -2.39 -13.52 -1.05
C ILE A 400 -2.55 -12.34 -0.07
N VAL A 401 -2.92 -11.18 -0.61
CA VAL A 401 -3.16 -9.95 0.18
C VAL A 401 -4.60 -9.86 0.71
N TYR A 402 -5.55 -10.53 0.04
CA TYR A 402 -6.97 -10.52 0.42
C TYR A 402 -7.39 -11.78 1.18
N SER A 403 -8.44 -11.67 2.00
CA SER A 403 -8.93 -12.77 2.85
C SER A 403 -9.37 -14.04 2.10
N SER A 404 -9.67 -13.93 0.80
CA SER A 404 -9.97 -15.06 -0.08
C SER A 404 -9.73 -14.65 -1.54
N VAL A 405 -9.45 -15.63 -2.41
CA VAL A 405 -9.08 -15.41 -3.82
C VAL A 405 -10.22 -14.85 -4.70
N ASP A 406 -11.46 -14.95 -4.24
CA ASP A 406 -12.67 -14.49 -4.92
C ASP A 406 -13.15 -13.10 -4.45
N ARG A 407 -12.61 -12.57 -3.35
CA ARG A 407 -12.97 -11.25 -2.79
C ARG A 407 -12.04 -10.17 -3.32
N HIS A 408 -12.58 -9.42 -4.28
CA HIS A 408 -11.85 -8.42 -5.07
C HIS A 408 -11.99 -7.02 -4.48
N TYR A 409 -10.89 -6.27 -4.51
CA TYR A 409 -10.83 -4.87 -4.07
C TYR A 409 -10.40 -3.98 -5.25
N ARG A 410 -10.95 -2.76 -5.32
CA ARG A 410 -10.59 -1.73 -6.30
C ARG A 410 -9.88 -0.56 -5.62
N GLY A 411 -8.84 -0.05 -6.28
CA GLY A 411 -8.02 1.06 -5.80
C GLY A 411 -8.80 2.38 -5.80
N ILE A 412 -8.95 2.97 -4.62
CA ILE A 412 -9.60 4.26 -4.35
C ILE A 412 -8.62 5.20 -3.62
N PHE A 413 -9.10 6.35 -3.17
CA PHE A 413 -8.33 7.33 -2.42
C PHE A 413 -9.19 8.01 -1.37
N GLU A 414 -8.55 8.61 -0.36
CA GLU A 414 -9.16 9.65 0.46
C GLU A 414 -8.66 11.04 0.03
N TRP A 415 -9.24 12.11 0.59
CA TRP A 415 -9.10 13.46 0.02
C TRP A 415 -7.70 14.10 0.15
N GLY A 416 -6.78 13.50 0.90
CA GLY A 416 -5.36 13.85 0.97
C GLY A 416 -4.51 13.11 -0.07
N LEU A 417 -5.14 12.33 -0.95
CA LEU A 417 -4.52 11.43 -1.93
C LEU A 417 -3.63 10.34 -1.28
N LEU A 418 -4.03 9.83 -0.12
CA LEU A 418 -3.55 8.53 0.37
C LEU A 418 -4.29 7.40 -0.35
N TYR A 419 -3.55 6.36 -0.76
CA TYR A 419 -4.12 5.21 -1.46
C TYR A 419 -4.90 4.36 -0.47
N LYS A 420 -6.12 3.97 -0.85
CA LYS A 420 -7.02 3.15 -0.03
C LYS A 420 -7.72 2.15 -0.93
N GLU A 421 -8.32 1.12 -0.36
CA GLU A 421 -9.04 0.12 -1.13
C GLU A 421 -10.46 -0.12 -0.60
N THR A 422 -11.32 -0.64 -1.46
CA THR A 422 -12.67 -1.06 -1.10
C THR A 422 -13.07 -2.27 -1.92
N GLU A 423 -13.88 -3.15 -1.31
CA GLU A 423 -14.49 -4.28 -2.02
C GLU A 423 -15.25 -3.77 -3.25
N ILE A 424 -15.19 -4.53 -4.35
CA ILE A 424 -15.83 -4.15 -5.61
C ILE A 424 -17.33 -3.92 -5.44
N SER A 425 -17.84 -2.87 -6.08
CA SER A 425 -19.23 -2.48 -5.93
C SER A 425 -20.19 -3.53 -6.50
N ALA A 426 -21.44 -3.53 -6.00
CA ALA A 426 -22.52 -4.34 -6.57
C ALA A 426 -22.81 -4.02 -8.06
N GLN A 427 -22.31 -2.90 -8.60
CA GLN A 427 -22.41 -2.57 -10.03
C GLN A 427 -21.36 -3.32 -10.84
N GLU A 428 -20.08 -3.28 -10.45
CA GLU A 428 -19.03 -4.06 -11.14
C GLU A 428 -19.21 -5.58 -10.94
N LEU A 429 -19.75 -6.03 -9.81
CA LEU A 429 -20.15 -7.43 -9.62
C LEU A 429 -21.18 -7.89 -10.66
N ARG A 430 -22.24 -7.10 -10.91
CA ARG A 430 -23.29 -7.44 -11.90
C ARG A 430 -22.84 -7.33 -13.36
N ARG A 431 -21.73 -6.63 -13.63
CA ARG A 431 -21.16 -6.49 -14.99
C ARG A 431 -20.39 -7.73 -15.43
N ARG A 432 -19.94 -8.56 -14.49
CA ARG A 432 -19.16 -9.77 -14.75
C ARG A 432 -20.03 -11.02 -14.67
N LYS A 433 -19.75 -12.00 -15.52
CA LYS A 433 -20.35 -13.34 -15.52
C LYS A 433 -19.54 -14.30 -14.64
N TYR A 434 -18.23 -14.11 -14.56
CA TYR A 434 -17.30 -14.92 -13.75
C TYR A 434 -16.49 -14.06 -12.79
N SER A 435 -16.12 -14.60 -11.63
CA SER A 435 -15.34 -13.86 -10.63
C SER A 435 -13.92 -13.51 -11.12
N SER A 436 -13.39 -14.31 -12.05
CA SER A 436 -12.11 -14.15 -12.74
C SER A 436 -12.04 -13.03 -13.78
N GLU A 437 -13.17 -12.44 -14.22
CA GLU A 437 -13.14 -11.41 -15.28
C GLU A 437 -12.56 -10.06 -14.78
N PRO A 438 -11.87 -9.27 -15.63
CA PRO A 438 -11.37 -7.95 -15.25
C PRO A 438 -12.45 -6.96 -14.78
N PHE A 439 -12.12 -6.13 -13.80
CA PHE A 439 -13.03 -5.14 -13.21
C PHE A 439 -12.47 -3.71 -13.21
N ARG A 440 -13.34 -2.70 -13.35
CA ARG A 440 -12.94 -1.30 -13.47
C ARG A 440 -12.44 -0.74 -12.13
N SER A 441 -11.25 -0.14 -12.09
CA SER A 441 -10.69 0.50 -10.89
C SER A 441 -10.53 2.03 -11.06
N PRO A 442 -10.92 2.87 -10.08
CA PRO A 442 -10.78 4.33 -10.18
C PRO A 442 -9.33 4.80 -10.21
N THR A 443 -8.46 4.16 -9.43
CA THR A 443 -7.00 4.36 -9.44
C THR A 443 -6.29 3.01 -9.28
N HIS A 444 -4.96 3.03 -9.22
CA HIS A 444 -4.09 1.87 -9.00
C HIS A 444 -3.01 2.20 -7.96
N ALA A 445 -2.35 1.17 -7.42
CA ALA A 445 -1.24 1.34 -6.47
C ALA A 445 0.02 1.99 -7.09
N GLY A 446 0.05 2.23 -8.41
CA GLY A 446 1.17 2.84 -9.13
C GLY A 446 2.33 1.88 -9.43
N GLY A 447 2.61 0.92 -8.55
CA GLY A 447 3.74 -0.01 -8.66
C GLY A 447 3.77 -0.80 -9.98
N LEU A 448 2.80 -1.68 -10.17
CA LEU A 448 2.77 -2.67 -11.26
C LEU A 448 1.57 -2.40 -12.19
N PHE A 449 1.80 -2.30 -13.52
CA PHE A 449 0.75 -2.16 -14.52
C PHE A 449 1.26 -2.37 -15.95
N ALA A 450 0.35 -2.65 -16.89
CA ALA A 450 0.61 -2.73 -18.33
C ALA A 450 -0.22 -1.69 -19.10
N ILE A 451 0.38 -1.03 -20.09
CA ILE A 451 -0.26 -0.01 -20.94
C ILE A 451 0.29 -0.08 -22.37
N ASN A 452 -0.55 0.13 -23.39
CA ASN A 452 -0.08 0.23 -24.77
C ASN A 452 0.93 1.39 -24.93
N LYS A 453 2.09 1.16 -25.55
CA LYS A 453 3.15 2.19 -25.67
C LYS A 453 2.63 3.46 -26.32
N LYS A 454 1.97 3.34 -27.47
CA LYS A 454 1.43 4.49 -28.23
C LYS A 454 0.38 5.24 -27.43
N TRP A 455 -0.44 4.55 -26.63
CA TRP A 455 -1.42 5.22 -25.75
C TRP A 455 -0.73 5.98 -24.61
N PHE A 456 0.31 5.41 -23.99
CA PHE A 456 1.07 6.13 -22.97
C PHE A 456 1.82 7.35 -23.54
N GLU A 457 2.27 7.27 -24.80
CA GLU A 457 2.84 8.39 -25.56
C GLU A 457 1.80 9.46 -25.94
N GLU A 458 0.60 9.07 -26.41
CA GLU A 458 -0.54 9.97 -26.63
C GLU A 458 -0.98 10.70 -25.34
N LEU A 459 -0.79 10.05 -24.18
CA LEU A 459 -0.99 10.61 -22.85
C LEU A 459 0.21 11.44 -22.32
N GLY A 460 1.24 11.66 -23.13
CA GLY A 460 2.41 12.46 -22.76
C GLY A 460 3.31 11.82 -21.70
N TYR A 461 3.23 10.49 -21.52
CA TYR A 461 3.86 9.73 -20.43
C TYR A 461 3.38 10.22 -19.03
N TYR A 462 4.19 10.11 -17.99
CA TYR A 462 3.96 10.83 -16.72
C TYR A 462 4.32 12.32 -16.88
N ASP A 463 3.70 13.20 -16.09
CA ASP A 463 4.13 14.60 -16.03
C ASP A 463 5.62 14.74 -15.60
N PRO A 464 6.51 15.28 -16.45
CA PRO A 464 7.94 15.39 -16.14
C PRO A 464 8.25 16.39 -15.01
N GLY A 465 7.29 17.22 -14.60
CA GLY A 465 7.42 18.06 -13.42
C GLY A 465 7.20 17.33 -12.09
N LEU A 466 6.69 16.09 -12.11
CA LEU A 466 6.72 15.21 -10.94
C LEU A 466 8.16 14.78 -10.63
N GLN A 467 8.49 14.68 -9.34
CA GLN A 467 9.84 14.38 -8.86
C GLN A 467 9.85 13.19 -7.90
N ILE A 468 10.88 12.34 -8.00
CA ILE A 468 11.11 11.16 -7.15
C ILE A 468 9.98 10.13 -7.13
N TRP A 469 8.95 10.33 -6.31
CA TRP A 469 7.87 9.40 -6.04
C TRP A 469 6.65 10.12 -5.43
N GLY A 470 5.47 9.55 -5.62
CA GLY A 470 4.22 9.94 -4.98
C GLY A 470 3.44 10.95 -5.81
N GLY A 471 2.21 10.60 -6.17
CA GLY A 471 1.30 11.42 -6.98
C GLY A 471 1.13 10.89 -8.41
N GLU A 472 2.11 10.15 -8.94
CA GLU A 472 2.09 9.62 -10.31
C GLU A 472 0.95 8.64 -10.55
N GLN A 473 0.55 7.87 -9.53
CA GLN A 473 -0.54 6.92 -9.64
C GLN A 473 -1.89 7.62 -9.85
N TYR A 474 -2.08 8.79 -9.26
CA TYR A 474 -3.29 9.60 -9.46
C TYR A 474 -3.21 10.43 -10.73
N GLU A 475 -2.03 10.98 -11.05
CA GLU A 475 -1.78 11.71 -12.30
C GLU A 475 -2.16 10.86 -13.52
N LEU A 476 -1.63 9.64 -13.58
CA LEU A 476 -1.92 8.69 -14.65
C LEU A 476 -3.36 8.17 -14.58
N SER A 477 -3.89 7.88 -13.39
CA SER A 477 -5.26 7.33 -13.29
C SER A 477 -6.34 8.34 -13.69
N PHE A 478 -6.22 9.58 -13.21
CA PHE A 478 -7.15 10.66 -13.57
C PHE A 478 -7.02 10.99 -15.05
N LYS A 479 -5.80 11.04 -15.59
CA LYS A 479 -5.52 11.22 -17.02
C LYS A 479 -6.17 10.13 -17.88
N ILE A 480 -5.92 8.84 -17.59
CA ILE A 480 -6.48 7.72 -18.36
C ILE A 480 -8.00 7.80 -18.42
N TRP A 481 -8.67 7.91 -17.27
CA TRP A 481 -10.13 7.91 -17.22
C TRP A 481 -10.74 9.18 -17.85
N GLN A 482 -10.23 10.37 -17.53
CA GLN A 482 -10.79 11.62 -18.06
C GLN A 482 -10.56 11.74 -19.58
N CYS A 483 -9.43 11.26 -20.10
CA CYS A 483 -9.06 11.38 -21.52
C CYS A 483 -9.57 10.19 -22.39
N GLY A 484 -10.56 9.43 -21.90
CA GLY A 484 -11.29 8.42 -22.68
C GLY A 484 -10.58 7.07 -22.81
N GLY A 485 -9.75 6.71 -21.84
CA GLY A 485 -9.31 5.34 -21.58
C GLY A 485 -9.96 4.78 -20.31
N GLY A 486 -9.38 3.71 -19.75
CA GLY A 486 -9.79 3.18 -18.45
C GLY A 486 -8.79 2.22 -17.84
N ILE A 487 -9.05 1.81 -16.61
CA ILE A 487 -8.14 0.98 -15.80
C ILE A 487 -8.88 -0.27 -15.35
N LEU A 488 -8.34 -1.44 -15.68
CA LEU A 488 -8.90 -2.73 -15.28
C LEU A 488 -7.92 -3.47 -14.36
N PHE A 489 -8.38 -3.88 -13.18
CA PHE A 489 -7.69 -4.88 -12.38
C PHE A 489 -8.04 -6.26 -12.94
N VAL A 490 -7.05 -7.16 -13.05
CA VAL A 490 -7.12 -8.42 -13.79
C VAL A 490 -6.94 -9.60 -12.83
N PRO A 491 -8.02 -10.27 -12.38
CA PRO A 491 -7.93 -11.32 -11.35
C PRO A 491 -7.07 -12.54 -11.70
N CYS A 492 -6.85 -12.84 -12.98
CA CYS A 492 -6.01 -13.97 -13.38
C CYS A 492 -4.54 -13.61 -13.63
N SER A 493 -4.17 -12.33 -13.48
CA SER A 493 -2.79 -11.87 -13.53
C SER A 493 -2.32 -11.57 -12.11
N HIS A 494 -1.41 -12.38 -11.58
CA HIS A 494 -0.87 -12.23 -10.22
C HIS A 494 0.63 -11.96 -10.24
N VAL A 495 1.08 -11.02 -9.41
CA VAL A 495 2.51 -10.72 -9.20
C VAL A 495 2.77 -10.43 -7.73
N GLY A 496 3.68 -11.18 -7.11
CA GLY A 496 4.09 -10.94 -5.72
C GLY A 496 5.08 -9.79 -5.63
N HIS A 497 4.98 -8.99 -4.56
CA HIS A 497 5.79 -7.81 -4.31
C HIS A 497 6.31 -7.80 -2.85
N VAL A 498 7.58 -7.42 -2.63
CA VAL A 498 8.18 -7.37 -1.28
C VAL A 498 7.82 -6.06 -0.58
N TYR A 499 6.90 -6.12 0.39
CA TYR A 499 6.48 -4.95 1.17
C TYR A 499 7.53 -4.55 2.23
N ARG A 500 8.32 -3.51 1.95
CA ARG A 500 9.43 -3.04 2.82
C ARG A 500 8.95 -2.50 4.16
N SER A 501 9.73 -2.68 5.23
CA SER A 501 9.48 -2.02 6.53
C SER A 501 9.87 -0.53 6.57
N HIS A 502 10.66 -0.06 5.60
CA HIS A 502 10.94 1.36 5.36
C HIS A 502 11.52 1.55 3.95
N MET A 503 11.51 2.80 3.48
CA MET A 503 12.31 3.20 2.32
C MET A 503 13.80 3.22 2.72
N PRO A 504 14.72 2.56 1.99
CA PRO A 504 16.15 2.52 2.34
C PRO A 504 17.00 3.63 1.68
N TYR A 505 16.39 4.50 0.88
CA TYR A 505 17.06 5.57 0.14
C TYR A 505 16.38 6.93 0.36
N GLY A 506 17.17 7.96 0.62
CA GLY A 506 16.68 9.34 0.73
C GLY A 506 16.30 9.96 -0.62
N PHE A 507 16.03 11.27 -0.63
CA PHE A 507 15.67 12.04 -1.83
C PHE A 507 16.87 12.72 -2.52
N GLY A 508 18.11 12.40 -2.11
CA GLY A 508 19.34 12.94 -2.71
C GLY A 508 19.38 14.47 -2.71
N LYS A 509 19.59 15.08 -3.89
CA LYS A 509 19.57 16.55 -4.11
C LYS A 509 18.24 17.24 -3.74
N LEU A 510 17.18 16.46 -3.49
CA LEU A 510 15.85 16.93 -3.09
C LEU A 510 15.50 16.57 -1.63
N SER A 511 16.46 16.09 -0.84
CA SER A 511 16.29 15.93 0.61
C SER A 511 15.94 17.27 1.27
N GLY A 512 15.11 17.23 2.31
CA GLY A 512 14.59 18.41 3.00
C GLY A 512 13.54 19.24 2.22
N LYS A 513 13.20 18.89 0.97
CA LYS A 513 12.17 19.58 0.18
C LYS A 513 10.82 18.83 0.27
N PRO A 514 9.67 19.52 0.19
CA PRO A 514 8.33 18.94 0.39
C PRO A 514 7.80 18.19 -0.86
N VAL A 515 8.70 17.44 -1.54
CA VAL A 515 8.56 16.88 -2.90
C VAL A 515 7.18 16.24 -3.15
N ILE A 516 6.76 15.32 -2.29
CA ILE A 516 5.51 14.56 -2.46
C ILE A 516 4.30 15.52 -2.46
N SER A 517 4.31 16.56 -1.60
CA SER A 517 3.22 17.54 -1.58
C SER A 517 3.22 18.43 -2.84
N THR A 518 4.40 18.79 -3.36
CA THR A 518 4.50 19.52 -4.63
C THR A 518 3.96 18.67 -5.78
N ASN A 519 4.27 17.37 -5.83
CA ASN A 519 3.68 16.43 -6.78
C ASN A 519 2.15 16.40 -6.66
N MET A 520 1.59 16.21 -5.45
CA MET A 520 0.14 16.22 -5.25
C MET A 520 -0.51 17.54 -5.70
N LEU A 521 0.12 18.69 -5.42
CA LEU A 521 -0.36 19.99 -5.88
C LEU A 521 -0.41 20.10 -7.41
N ARG A 522 0.55 19.49 -8.13
CA ARG A 522 0.51 19.38 -9.60
C ARG A 522 -0.66 18.53 -10.07
N VAL A 523 -0.94 17.41 -9.40
CA VAL A 523 -2.09 16.55 -9.70
C VAL A 523 -3.40 17.29 -9.48
N ILE A 524 -3.66 17.85 -8.29
CA ILE A 524 -4.96 18.46 -8.00
C ILE A 524 -5.25 19.65 -8.91
N LYS A 525 -4.25 20.52 -9.17
CA LYS A 525 -4.41 21.71 -10.01
C LYS A 525 -4.52 21.41 -11.50
N THR A 526 -4.07 20.25 -11.95
CA THR A 526 -4.25 19.81 -13.34
C THR A 526 -5.57 19.06 -13.53
N TRP A 527 -5.92 18.17 -12.59
CA TRP A 527 -6.88 17.09 -12.83
C TRP A 527 -8.13 17.09 -11.94
N MET A 528 -8.21 17.85 -10.84
CA MET A 528 -9.32 17.74 -9.86
C MET A 528 -10.41 18.82 -9.93
N ASP A 529 -10.27 19.82 -10.80
CA ASP A 529 -11.28 20.88 -11.00
C ASP A 529 -11.78 21.50 -9.67
N GLU A 530 -13.10 21.60 -9.46
CA GLU A 530 -13.69 22.19 -8.25
C GLU A 530 -13.56 21.35 -6.97
N TYR A 531 -12.86 20.22 -7.02
CA TYR A 531 -12.61 19.32 -5.90
C TYR A 531 -11.22 19.51 -5.26
N ASP A 532 -10.33 20.32 -5.85
CA ASP A 532 -9.01 20.61 -5.27
C ASP A 532 -9.09 21.18 -3.83
N LYS A 533 -10.15 21.95 -3.54
CA LYS A 533 -10.49 22.47 -2.21
C LYS A 533 -10.61 21.38 -1.13
N TYR A 534 -11.00 20.15 -1.48
CA TYR A 534 -11.11 19.07 -0.50
C TYR A 534 -9.74 18.55 -0.08
N TYR A 535 -8.75 18.58 -0.97
CA TYR A 535 -7.34 18.38 -0.60
C TYR A 535 -6.87 19.49 0.35
N TYR A 536 -7.18 20.76 0.07
CA TYR A 536 -6.83 21.86 0.99
C TYR A 536 -7.58 21.86 2.33
N ILE A 537 -8.76 21.24 2.44
CA ILE A 537 -9.43 20.99 3.72
C ILE A 537 -8.70 19.87 4.49
N ARG A 538 -8.25 18.84 3.78
CA ARG A 538 -7.63 17.64 4.36
C ARG A 538 -6.13 17.81 4.69
N GLU A 539 -5.43 18.64 3.93
CA GLU A 539 -4.02 19.06 4.04
C GLU A 539 -3.86 20.60 3.97
N PRO A 540 -4.37 21.35 4.97
CA PRO A 540 -4.42 22.82 4.94
C PRO A 540 -3.05 23.51 4.96
N SER A 541 -1.99 22.84 5.43
CA SER A 541 -0.61 23.36 5.39
C SER A 541 -0.11 23.64 3.96
N ALA A 542 -0.70 22.98 2.95
CA ALA A 542 -0.31 23.12 1.55
C ALA A 542 -0.91 24.34 0.83
N LYS A 543 -1.83 25.09 1.47
CA LYS A 543 -2.65 26.16 0.87
C LYS A 543 -1.87 27.30 0.21
N HIS A 544 -0.63 27.55 0.64
CA HIS A 544 0.24 28.60 0.09
C HIS A 544 1.35 28.08 -0.83
N ARG A 545 1.55 26.75 -0.92
CA ARG A 545 2.55 26.15 -1.83
C ARG A 545 2.05 26.19 -3.29
N LEU A 546 3.00 26.36 -4.20
CA LEU A 546 2.74 26.39 -5.65
C LEU A 546 3.13 25.06 -6.32
N PRO A 547 2.40 24.59 -7.34
CA PRO A 547 2.73 23.36 -8.09
C PRO A 547 3.93 23.52 -9.05
N GLY A 548 4.56 24.70 -9.11
CA GLY A 548 5.44 25.09 -10.20
C GLY A 548 4.69 25.27 -11.52
N ASN A 549 5.40 25.18 -12.65
CA ASN A 549 4.79 25.33 -13.98
C ASN A 549 4.02 24.06 -14.38
N ILE A 550 2.71 24.18 -14.63
CA ILE A 550 1.81 23.11 -15.09
C ILE A 550 1.17 23.41 -16.46
N SER A 551 1.57 24.47 -17.16
CA SER A 551 0.90 24.93 -18.39
C SER A 551 0.81 23.85 -19.47
N SER A 552 1.90 23.09 -19.68
CA SER A 552 1.91 21.98 -20.64
C SER A 552 0.94 20.85 -20.29
N GLN A 553 0.68 20.60 -19.00
CA GLN A 553 -0.29 19.60 -18.56
C GLN A 553 -1.74 20.08 -18.74
N LEU A 554 -1.99 21.36 -18.48
CA LEU A 554 -3.29 21.99 -18.77
C LEU A 554 -3.58 22.04 -20.28
N GLU A 555 -2.56 22.31 -21.10
CA GLU A 555 -2.63 22.28 -22.57
C GLU A 555 -2.87 20.86 -23.09
N LEU A 556 -2.20 19.84 -22.53
CA LEU A 556 -2.41 18.42 -22.85
C LEU A 556 -3.82 17.97 -22.51
N ARG A 557 -4.31 18.28 -21.29
CA ARG A 557 -5.68 17.96 -20.85
C ARG A 557 -6.73 18.60 -21.77
N LYS A 558 -6.47 19.82 -22.24
CA LYS A 558 -7.32 20.55 -23.19
C LYS A 558 -7.26 19.98 -24.62
N SER A 559 -6.09 19.61 -25.12
CA SER A 559 -5.92 19.09 -26.50
C SER A 559 -6.50 17.70 -26.66
N LEU A 560 -6.35 16.84 -25.65
CA LEU A 560 -7.00 15.52 -25.54
C LEU A 560 -8.51 15.60 -25.26
N LYS A 561 -9.06 16.79 -25.00
CA LYS A 561 -10.49 17.05 -24.72
C LYS A 561 -11.02 16.23 -23.53
N CYS A 562 -10.20 16.09 -22.48
CA CYS A 562 -10.53 15.24 -21.34
C CYS A 562 -11.77 15.74 -20.58
N LYS A 563 -12.55 14.81 -20.03
CA LYS A 563 -13.75 15.05 -19.22
C LYS A 563 -13.37 15.67 -17.86
N SER A 564 -14.34 16.27 -17.16
CA SER A 564 -14.08 16.89 -15.85
C SER A 564 -13.87 15.85 -14.74
N PHE A 565 -13.23 16.27 -13.64
CA PHE A 565 -13.13 15.46 -12.42
C PHE A 565 -14.50 15.12 -11.84
N ARG A 566 -15.47 16.04 -11.98
CA ARG A 566 -16.86 15.76 -11.62
C ARG A 566 -17.43 14.55 -12.37
N TRP A 567 -17.21 14.43 -13.68
CA TRP A 567 -17.61 13.23 -14.44
C TRP A 567 -16.89 11.98 -13.93
N TYR A 568 -15.60 12.07 -13.62
CA TYR A 568 -14.83 10.96 -13.05
C TYR A 568 -15.41 10.50 -11.69
N MET A 569 -15.75 11.43 -10.80
CA MET A 569 -16.41 11.13 -9.52
C MET A 569 -17.82 10.55 -9.68
N GLU A 570 -18.62 11.06 -10.63
CA GLU A 570 -19.99 10.59 -10.86
C GLU A 570 -20.08 9.26 -11.64
N LYS A 571 -19.05 8.89 -12.43
CA LYS A 571 -19.07 7.71 -13.32
C LYS A 571 -18.09 6.60 -12.95
N VAL A 572 -16.88 6.93 -12.50
CA VAL A 572 -15.81 5.95 -12.27
C VAL A 572 -15.62 5.69 -10.77
N ALA A 573 -15.54 6.77 -9.99
CA ALA A 573 -15.13 6.80 -8.59
C ALA A 573 -16.30 7.04 -7.61
N TYR A 574 -17.51 6.62 -7.97
CA TYR A 574 -18.75 6.87 -7.23
C TYR A 574 -18.75 6.35 -5.79
N ASP A 575 -17.97 5.31 -5.51
CA ASP A 575 -17.80 4.65 -4.20
C ASP A 575 -16.68 5.26 -3.34
N VAL A 576 -15.88 6.19 -3.88
CA VAL A 576 -15.00 7.04 -3.08
C VAL A 576 -15.82 7.86 -2.09
N ILE A 577 -16.90 8.50 -2.52
CA ILE A 577 -17.74 9.34 -1.63
C ILE A 577 -18.50 8.50 -0.59
N VAL A 578 -18.78 7.23 -0.88
CA VAL A 578 -19.37 6.27 0.09
C VAL A 578 -18.34 5.86 1.15
N SER A 579 -17.07 5.70 0.75
CA SER A 579 -15.98 5.30 1.63
C SER A 579 -15.41 6.46 2.46
N TYR A 580 -15.23 7.60 1.81
CA TYR A 580 -14.60 8.82 2.30
C TYR A 580 -15.43 10.01 1.80
N PRO A 581 -16.49 10.41 2.53
CA PRO A 581 -17.36 11.51 2.11
C PRO A 581 -16.59 12.83 1.98
N LEU A 582 -17.16 13.77 1.21
CA LEU A 582 -16.57 15.09 1.01
C LEU A 582 -16.36 15.79 2.38
N PRO A 583 -15.12 16.16 2.74
CA PRO A 583 -14.81 16.64 4.08
C PRO A 583 -15.47 18.02 4.31
N PRO A 584 -16.17 18.24 5.44
CA PRO A 584 -16.60 19.56 5.87
C PRO A 584 -15.40 20.49 6.05
N GLU A 585 -15.62 21.79 5.84
CA GLU A 585 -14.60 22.80 6.13
C GLU A 585 -14.07 22.67 7.57
N ASN A 586 -12.78 22.94 7.74
CA ASN A 586 -12.19 23.09 9.08
C ASN A 586 -12.87 24.27 9.79
N HIS A 587 -13.19 24.10 11.06
CA HIS A 587 -13.51 25.22 11.96
C HIS A 587 -12.20 25.84 12.43
N VAL A 588 -11.31 25.02 12.98
CA VAL A 588 -9.97 25.40 13.44
C VAL A 588 -8.97 24.30 13.08
N TRP A 589 -7.72 24.68 12.83
CA TRP A 589 -6.65 23.76 12.48
C TRP A 589 -5.27 24.35 12.81
N GLY A 590 -4.25 23.49 12.77
CA GLY A 590 -2.87 23.84 13.10
C GLY A 590 -2.49 23.35 14.50
N GLU A 591 -1.68 24.12 15.20
CA GLU A 591 -1.25 23.84 16.57
C GLU A 591 -2.28 24.37 17.58
N ALA A 592 -2.88 23.47 18.35
CA ALA A 592 -3.79 23.81 19.47
C ALA A 592 -2.98 23.97 20.76
N LYS A 593 -2.68 25.21 21.16
CA LYS A 593 -1.86 25.55 22.33
C LYS A 593 -2.69 25.81 23.58
N ASN A 594 -2.42 25.07 24.65
CA ASN A 594 -2.96 25.31 25.99
C ASN A 594 -2.38 26.58 26.61
N LEU A 595 -3.23 27.46 27.15
CA LEU A 595 -2.78 28.73 27.73
C LEU A 595 -2.03 28.56 29.07
N ALA A 596 -2.51 27.72 29.99
CA ALA A 596 -1.88 27.56 31.30
C ALA A 596 -0.50 26.86 31.25
N THR A 597 -0.36 25.84 30.41
CA THR A 597 0.87 25.02 30.34
C THR A 597 1.81 25.41 29.22
N GLY A 598 1.36 26.22 28.25
CA GLY A 598 2.11 26.56 27.04
C GLY A 598 2.33 25.40 26.06
N LYS A 599 1.74 24.22 26.33
CA LYS A 599 1.90 22.99 25.55
C LYS A 599 0.90 22.90 24.40
N CYS A 600 1.24 22.16 23.35
CA CYS A 600 0.35 21.86 22.22
C CYS A 600 -0.15 20.41 22.27
N ILE A 601 -1.37 20.16 21.74
CA ILE A 601 -1.89 18.80 21.53
C ILE A 601 -0.93 18.05 20.58
N ASP A 602 -0.57 16.83 20.94
CA ASP A 602 0.46 16.02 20.27
C ASP A 602 0.09 14.52 20.32
N THR A 603 0.14 13.83 19.17
CA THR A 603 -0.01 12.37 19.09
C THR A 603 1.24 11.61 19.54
N MET A 604 2.35 12.31 19.79
CA MET A 604 3.66 11.83 20.22
C MET A 604 4.29 10.76 19.30
N GLY A 605 3.81 10.65 18.04
CA GLY A 605 4.27 9.63 17.10
C GLY A 605 3.98 8.19 17.56
N ARG A 606 2.96 8.02 18.42
CA ARG A 606 2.53 6.70 18.93
C ARG A 606 1.86 5.91 17.80
N SER A 607 1.99 4.58 17.86
CA SER A 607 1.22 3.66 17.02
C SER A 607 -0.28 3.88 17.21
N VAL A 608 -1.08 3.60 16.18
CA VAL A 608 -2.54 3.70 16.22
C VAL A 608 -3.12 2.35 16.65
N PRO A 609 -4.07 2.29 17.63
CA PRO A 609 -4.56 3.39 18.44
C PRO A 609 -3.56 3.83 19.52
N GLY A 610 -3.42 5.14 19.72
CA GLY A 610 -2.43 5.72 20.64
C GLY A 610 -2.98 6.89 21.44
N VAL A 611 -2.70 6.92 22.75
CA VAL A 611 -3.16 8.00 23.64
C VAL A 611 -2.54 9.34 23.21
N VAL A 612 -3.39 10.33 22.95
CA VAL A 612 -3.01 11.71 22.62
C VAL A 612 -2.71 12.47 23.91
N GLY A 613 -1.75 13.39 23.85
CA GLY A 613 -1.29 14.15 25.00
C GLY A 613 -0.95 15.59 24.64
N ALA A 614 -0.22 16.26 25.53
CA ALA A 614 0.32 17.60 25.29
C ALA A 614 1.82 17.68 25.57
N THR A 615 2.57 18.27 24.63
CA THR A 615 4.04 18.46 24.69
C THR A 615 4.40 19.92 24.35
N LEU A 616 5.68 20.30 24.33
CA LEU A 616 6.05 21.68 23.98
C LEU A 616 5.69 21.96 22.51
N CYS A 617 4.99 23.08 22.25
CA CYS A 617 4.68 23.54 20.89
C CYS A 617 5.98 23.79 20.12
N HIS A 618 6.15 23.16 18.95
CA HIS A 618 7.41 23.25 18.20
C HIS A 618 7.33 24.03 16.88
N GLY A 619 6.14 24.34 16.34
CA GLY A 619 5.99 25.16 15.12
C GLY A 619 6.20 24.40 13.81
N TYR A 620 6.22 23.06 13.83
CA TYR A 620 6.55 22.22 12.66
C TYR A 620 5.40 21.29 12.24
N GLY A 621 4.21 21.43 12.85
CA GLY A 621 3.04 20.60 12.52
C GLY A 621 3.26 19.11 12.81
N GLY A 622 3.16 18.25 11.79
CA GLY A 622 3.31 16.80 11.95
C GLY A 622 2.34 16.21 12.99
N ASN A 623 2.88 15.70 14.09
CA ASN A 623 2.09 15.15 15.21
C ASN A 623 1.27 16.20 15.97
N GLN A 624 1.66 17.49 15.88
CA GLN A 624 0.93 18.63 16.45
C GLN A 624 0.03 19.34 15.42
N LEU A 625 -0.06 18.85 14.18
CA LEU A 625 -0.95 19.40 13.15
C LEU A 625 -2.36 18.80 13.28
N ILE A 626 -3.17 19.39 14.16
CA ILE A 626 -4.53 18.95 14.45
C ILE A 626 -5.53 19.72 13.58
N LYS A 627 -6.69 19.13 13.27
CA LYS A 627 -7.83 19.76 12.60
C LYS A 627 -9.11 19.43 13.35
N LEU A 628 -9.99 20.40 13.57
CA LEU A 628 -11.38 20.20 13.98
C LEU A 628 -12.30 20.74 12.88
N ASN A 629 -13.15 19.87 12.31
CA ASN A 629 -14.09 20.30 11.26
C ASN A 629 -15.42 20.83 11.82
N LYS A 630 -16.19 21.54 10.98
CA LYS A 630 -17.49 22.13 11.36
C LYS A 630 -18.60 21.10 11.67
N LYS A 631 -18.31 19.79 11.63
CA LYS A 631 -19.18 18.69 12.10
C LYS A 631 -18.62 17.96 13.33
N GLY A 632 -17.61 18.53 14.00
CA GLY A 632 -17.10 18.02 15.26
C GLY A 632 -16.11 16.85 15.16
N GLN A 633 -15.61 16.53 13.96
CA GLN A 633 -14.57 15.52 13.80
C GLN A 633 -13.19 16.14 14.08
N LEU A 634 -12.51 15.65 15.11
CA LEU A 634 -11.13 16.02 15.47
C LEU A 634 -10.16 15.02 14.84
N THR A 635 -9.14 15.48 14.12
CA THR A 635 -8.24 14.62 13.33
C THR A 635 -6.77 15.09 13.34
N GLN A 636 -5.84 14.16 13.12
CA GLN A 636 -4.43 14.41 12.82
C GLN A 636 -4.03 13.51 11.64
N GLY A 637 -3.55 14.10 10.54
CA GLY A 637 -3.40 13.37 9.27
C GLY A 637 -4.73 12.75 8.81
N GLU A 638 -4.74 11.43 8.61
CA GLU A 638 -5.94 10.61 8.34
C GLU A 638 -6.60 10.02 9.61
N TRP A 639 -5.99 10.18 10.78
CA TRP A 639 -6.44 9.57 12.04
C TRP A 639 -7.49 10.43 12.73
N CYS A 640 -8.54 9.79 13.25
CA CYS A 640 -9.53 10.44 14.09
C CYS A 640 -9.08 10.41 15.55
N ILE A 641 -9.20 11.54 16.24
CA ILE A 641 -8.99 11.66 17.68
C ILE A 641 -10.36 11.54 18.35
N VAL A 642 -10.50 10.65 19.34
CA VAL A 642 -11.77 10.40 20.05
C VAL A 642 -11.56 10.25 21.55
N PRO A 643 -12.59 10.53 22.38
CA PRO A 643 -12.56 10.16 23.79
C PRO A 643 -12.58 8.62 23.96
N MET A 644 -11.79 8.12 24.90
CA MET A 644 -11.87 6.75 25.42
C MET A 644 -11.40 6.76 26.88
N ASP A 645 -12.21 6.19 27.78
CA ASP A 645 -11.90 6.03 29.21
C ASP A 645 -11.32 7.30 29.88
N GLY A 646 -11.97 8.45 29.61
CA GLY A 646 -11.61 9.77 30.13
C GLY A 646 -10.42 10.45 29.45
N ASN A 647 -9.67 9.72 28.61
CA ASN A 647 -8.51 10.19 27.84
C ASN A 647 -8.90 10.49 26.38
N LEU A 648 -7.97 11.03 25.58
CA LEU A 648 -8.06 11.05 24.12
C LEU A 648 -7.16 9.99 23.49
N ILE A 649 -7.62 9.33 22.42
CA ILE A 649 -6.82 8.41 21.59
C ILE A 649 -6.93 8.75 20.11
N THR A 650 -5.87 8.45 19.33
CA THR A 650 -5.97 8.28 17.88
C THR A 650 -6.61 6.93 17.55
N LYS A 651 -7.34 6.86 16.44
CA LYS A 651 -7.77 5.62 15.78
C LYS A 651 -8.05 5.85 14.30
N HIS A 652 -8.27 4.79 13.54
CA HIS A 652 -8.85 4.87 12.19
C HIS A 652 -10.19 5.61 12.24
N CYS A 653 -10.40 6.58 11.36
CA CYS A 653 -11.72 7.19 11.18
C CYS A 653 -12.74 6.16 10.69
N VAL A 654 -14.00 6.28 11.12
CA VAL A 654 -15.05 5.34 10.71
C VAL A 654 -15.39 5.60 9.24
N LYS A 655 -15.19 4.60 8.39
CA LYS A 655 -15.46 4.66 6.93
C LYS A 655 -16.90 5.14 6.70
N GLY A 656 -17.08 6.10 5.79
CA GLY A 656 -18.38 6.73 5.52
C GLY A 656 -18.79 7.87 6.47
N THR A 657 -17.98 8.25 7.47
CA THR A 657 -18.29 9.35 8.43
C THR A 657 -17.35 10.54 8.28
N VAL A 658 -17.85 11.75 8.58
CA VAL A 658 -17.08 13.02 8.53
C VAL A 658 -17.42 13.96 9.70
N ASP A 659 -18.04 13.39 10.73
CA ASP A 659 -18.61 14.04 11.91
C ASP A 659 -17.97 13.46 13.19
N GLY A 660 -18.22 14.11 14.32
CA GLY A 660 -17.70 13.68 15.61
C GLY A 660 -18.28 14.45 16.79
N PRO A 661 -17.92 14.07 18.03
CA PRO A 661 -18.56 14.56 19.25
C PRO A 661 -18.05 15.93 19.73
N PHE A 662 -17.05 16.52 19.06
CA PHE A 662 -16.37 17.72 19.54
C PHE A 662 -17.03 19.02 19.06
N THR A 663 -16.93 20.07 19.86
CA THR A 663 -17.14 21.46 19.41
C THR A 663 -16.00 22.34 19.94
N TYR A 664 -15.81 23.51 19.34
CA TYR A 664 -14.91 24.54 19.85
C TYR A 664 -15.68 25.84 19.99
N ASP A 665 -15.57 26.50 21.14
CA ASP A 665 -16.08 27.85 21.33
C ASP A 665 -14.92 28.85 21.34
N GLU A 666 -14.93 29.75 20.36
CA GLU A 666 -13.93 30.81 20.19
C GLU A 666 -13.95 31.84 21.33
N LYS A 667 -15.04 31.95 22.10
CA LYS A 667 -15.16 32.95 23.20
C LYS A 667 -14.52 32.47 24.50
N SER A 668 -14.73 31.22 24.87
CA SER A 668 -14.09 30.58 26.02
C SER A 668 -12.72 29.98 25.69
N GLU A 669 -12.40 29.81 24.40
CA GLU A 669 -11.27 29.05 23.84
C GLU A 669 -11.32 27.55 24.22
N GLN A 670 -12.51 26.98 24.46
CA GLN A 670 -12.67 25.61 24.96
C GLN A 670 -13.01 24.60 23.86
N ILE A 671 -12.30 23.46 23.86
CA ILE A 671 -12.65 22.26 23.08
C ILE A 671 -13.54 21.38 23.95
N MET A 672 -14.76 21.09 23.49
CA MET A 672 -15.84 20.54 24.31
C MET A 672 -16.40 19.24 23.74
N ILE A 673 -16.93 18.39 24.62
CA ILE A 673 -17.89 17.31 24.32
C ILE A 673 -19.04 17.44 25.32
N SER A 674 -20.22 17.84 24.85
CA SER A 674 -21.42 18.11 25.67
C SER A 674 -21.15 19.10 26.82
N ASN A 675 -20.88 18.62 28.05
CA ASN A 675 -20.57 19.44 29.23
C ASN A 675 -19.15 19.22 29.78
N LEU A 676 -18.32 18.47 29.04
CA LEU A 676 -16.92 18.20 29.36
C LEU A 676 -16.00 19.00 28.44
N CYS A 677 -14.92 19.53 28.98
CA CYS A 677 -13.91 20.32 28.31
C CYS A 677 -12.56 19.59 28.35
N LEU A 678 -11.83 19.64 27.23
CA LEU A 678 -10.49 19.10 27.13
C LEU A 678 -9.56 19.87 28.07
N THR A 679 -8.96 19.16 29.02
CA THR A 679 -8.15 19.75 30.09
C THR A 679 -6.72 19.24 30.01
N ALA A 680 -5.75 20.17 30.05
CA ALA A 680 -4.34 19.82 30.18
C ALA A 680 -3.99 19.53 31.64
N ALA A 681 -3.20 18.47 31.88
CA ALA A 681 -2.75 18.14 33.23
C ALA A 681 -2.02 19.30 33.92
N LYS A 682 -2.38 19.57 35.19
CA LYS A 682 -1.85 20.72 35.96
C LYS A 682 -0.36 20.63 36.27
N SER A 683 0.21 19.42 36.31
CA SER A 683 1.67 19.25 36.44
C SER A 683 2.36 19.53 35.11
N THR A 684 3.34 20.44 35.11
CA THR A 684 4.16 20.76 33.93
C THR A 684 4.98 19.57 33.44
N SER A 685 5.26 18.56 34.27
CA SER A 685 5.91 17.30 33.86
C SER A 685 4.97 16.32 33.15
N SER A 686 3.65 16.44 33.31
CA SER A 686 2.68 15.53 32.71
C SER A 686 2.33 15.95 31.28
N SER A 687 2.15 14.96 30.39
CA SER A 687 1.59 15.14 29.04
C SER A 687 0.15 14.65 28.92
N ILE A 688 -0.52 14.28 30.02
CA ILE A 688 -1.87 13.73 29.99
C ILE A 688 -2.91 14.80 29.61
N LEU A 689 -3.88 14.38 28.79
CA LEU A 689 -5.11 15.12 28.47
C LEU A 689 -6.32 14.36 29.03
N SER A 690 -7.23 15.09 29.67
CA SER A 690 -8.46 14.57 30.27
C SER A 690 -9.70 15.32 29.77
N MET A 691 -10.87 14.67 29.81
CA MET A 691 -12.16 15.35 29.66
C MET A 691 -12.76 15.63 31.04
N GLU A 692 -12.66 16.87 31.52
CA GLU A 692 -13.19 17.30 32.83
C GLU A 692 -14.42 18.19 32.66
N LYS A 693 -15.19 18.46 33.72
CA LYS A 693 -16.33 19.39 33.63
C LYS A 693 -15.87 20.79 33.19
N CYS A 694 -16.59 21.41 32.26
CA CYS A 694 -16.28 22.75 31.77
C CYS A 694 -16.38 23.83 32.87
N ASP A 695 -15.38 24.72 32.87
CA ASP A 695 -15.27 25.93 33.69
C ASP A 695 -14.61 27.02 32.82
N SER A 696 -15.30 28.15 32.58
CA SER A 696 -14.83 29.20 31.67
C SER A 696 -13.58 29.93 32.15
N GLU A 697 -13.26 29.87 33.44
CA GLU A 697 -12.09 30.55 34.02
C GLU A 697 -10.86 29.63 34.12
N ASN A 698 -11.07 28.32 33.96
CA ASN A 698 -10.02 27.30 34.04
C ASN A 698 -9.06 27.41 32.84
N GLN A 699 -7.91 28.05 33.07
CA GLN A 699 -6.86 28.26 32.06
C GLN A 699 -6.28 26.95 31.48
N TRP A 700 -6.42 25.82 32.18
CA TRP A 700 -6.03 24.50 31.67
C TRP A 700 -7.02 23.91 30.65
N GLN A 701 -8.21 24.50 30.50
CA GLN A 701 -9.21 24.16 29.49
C GLN A 701 -9.18 25.08 28.25
N LYS A 702 -8.31 26.10 28.21
CA LYS A 702 -8.24 27.07 27.11
C LYS A 702 -7.17 26.68 26.09
N TRP A 703 -7.59 26.55 24.82
CA TRP A 703 -6.83 26.03 23.69
C TRP A 703 -6.84 27.01 22.53
N LYS A 704 -5.79 27.84 22.45
CA LYS A 704 -5.63 28.81 21.37
C LYS A 704 -4.97 28.17 20.16
N TRP A 705 -5.63 28.27 19.01
CA TRP A 705 -5.14 27.70 17.76
C TRP A 705 -4.19 28.63 17.00
N ARG A 706 -3.19 28.06 16.34
CA ARG A 706 -2.28 28.74 15.40
C ARG A 706 -2.18 27.91 14.12
N GLU A 707 -2.61 28.47 12.99
CA GLU A 707 -2.40 27.86 11.67
C GLU A 707 -0.88 27.65 11.44
N ILE A 708 -0.50 26.46 10.94
CA ILE A 708 0.90 26.13 10.61
C ILE A 708 1.00 25.84 9.12
N TYR A 709 1.57 26.77 8.40
CA TYR A 709 2.05 26.56 7.04
C TYR A 709 3.48 26.01 7.11
N ILE A 710 3.77 25.01 6.28
CA ILE A 710 5.08 24.37 6.17
C ILE A 710 5.50 24.59 4.71
N ASP A 711 6.66 25.21 4.48
CA ASP A 711 7.14 25.53 3.12
C ASP A 711 7.83 24.34 2.42
#